data_AF-A0A942BMW5-F1
#
_entry.id   AF-A0A942BMW5-F1
#
_cell.length_a   1.000
_cell.length_b   1.000
_cell.length_c   1.000
_cell.angle_alpha   90.00
_cell.angle_beta   90.00
_cell.angle_gamma   90.00
#
_symmetry.space_group_name_H-M   'P 1'
#
loop_
_entity.id
_entity.type
_entity.pdbx_description
1 polymer ?
#
loop_
_entity_poly.entity_id
_entity_poly.type
_entity_poly.pdbx_seq_one_letter_code
_entity_poly.pdbx_strand_id
1 'polypeptide(L)'
;MFTVTGVWIAPESVAMRRSLFNVDRVQRAFVESGSFVVSGWATAKVQPDGGILPAITPGRYVVFEVTADKPTVIWVRPKGGTAFFDGTRYRPGDVYSDNTLVLPVALPAGTTRMAMLHSRGFANLGLQEAPSDLAVNLGDLTLPDIRQGEKGRFLAGVTFVNSTGSGMAPTVEVSWDQGPFKTVQPGKIPPYSFRKLPVPFNVVGNEATGAHTLRLRKDGKDLGTVTINVVSRTSTFRRTFISGIDSSVQYYAVNPPQKEAPGKAMVLSLHGASVEASGQAPAYGSKDWAYIVAATNRRPFGFNWETIGRRDAIEVLDQAEKLFKTDPERTYLTGHSMGGHGTWHVGSHFPGRFAAIGASAGWQSFWTYADKPRANPNDKTEVALEELMIDSDPIKLVDSYKRLKGIYIIHGDADDNVPLSEAQRMEKLFQANGIKYQIHVEPKAGHWWDNSPEPGADCVDWKPMFEMFKSVQLDKVDKKEVRLGPAVWSDVYDNRVVFVLPSGTDRVSMELANKAAFDAEALGYRGNASIELVQDKDVAAYRGRNMVIYGSRENNRAYDILNAPKDAGVNPTVAKQGRLGTFVQGKARMGWMTASDIEGARTLARLPLFSPGMELPPSLLVNSDILVQGTKGIVSLNP
;
A
#
# COMPACT_ATOMS: atom_id res chain seq x y z
N MET A 1 -14.25 -0.90 -32.83
CA MET A 1 -13.64 0.35 -32.33
C MET A 1 -12.21 0.12 -31.87
N PHE A 2 -11.93 -0.92 -31.07
CA PHE A 2 -10.57 -1.39 -30.82
C PHE A 2 -10.53 -2.93 -30.74
N THR A 3 -9.38 -3.53 -31.08
CA THR A 3 -9.15 -4.98 -31.03
C THR A 3 -7.71 -5.30 -30.64
N VAL A 4 -7.49 -6.43 -29.96
CA VAL A 4 -6.12 -6.95 -29.75
C VAL A 4 -5.73 -7.77 -30.97
N THR A 5 -4.71 -7.29 -31.69
CA THR A 5 -4.29 -7.82 -32.99
C THR A 5 -3.02 -8.68 -32.91
N GLY A 6 -2.29 -8.63 -31.80
CA GLY A 6 -1.12 -9.48 -31.57
C GLY A 6 -0.70 -9.54 -30.11
N VAL A 7 -0.11 -10.68 -29.71
CA VAL A 7 0.42 -10.89 -28.36
C VAL A 7 1.73 -11.67 -28.41
N TRP A 8 2.74 -11.18 -27.69
CA TRP A 8 4.08 -11.77 -27.60
C TRP A 8 4.52 -11.93 -26.16
N ILE A 9 5.21 -13.02 -25.86
CA ILE A 9 5.76 -13.34 -24.54
C ILE A 9 7.28 -13.37 -24.64
N ALA A 10 7.94 -12.60 -23.79
CA ALA A 10 9.40 -12.57 -23.72
C ALA A 10 9.96 -13.96 -23.40
N PRO A 11 11.08 -14.37 -24.04
CA PRO A 11 11.71 -15.66 -23.77
C PRO A 11 12.32 -15.71 -22.37
N GLU A 12 12.88 -14.58 -21.92
CA GLU A 12 13.49 -14.42 -20.62
C GLU A 12 12.46 -14.02 -19.56
N SER A 13 12.56 -14.61 -18.36
CA SER A 13 11.88 -14.12 -17.18
C SER A 13 12.84 -13.29 -16.34
N VAL A 14 12.42 -12.10 -15.94
CA VAL A 14 13.04 -11.38 -14.82
C VAL A 14 13.00 -12.29 -13.62
N ALA A 15 14.16 -12.51 -12.98
CA ALA A 15 14.19 -13.22 -11.72
C ALA A 15 13.40 -12.38 -10.72
N MET A 16 12.16 -12.79 -10.42
CA MET A 16 11.31 -12.18 -9.39
C MET A 16 11.82 -12.54 -7.98
N ARG A 17 13.14 -12.73 -7.83
CA ARG A 17 13.80 -12.77 -6.52
C ARG A 17 13.59 -11.38 -5.92
N ARG A 18 13.20 -11.22 -4.67
CA ARG A 18 13.14 -9.88 -4.06
C ARG A 18 14.54 -9.48 -3.61
N SER A 19 15.46 -9.36 -4.57
CA SER A 19 16.66 -8.53 -4.38
C SER A 19 16.25 -7.08 -4.57
N LEU A 20 16.94 -6.12 -3.94
CA LEU A 20 16.65 -4.69 -4.10
C LEU A 20 16.57 -4.26 -5.57
N PHE A 21 17.34 -4.91 -6.44
CA PHE A 21 17.43 -4.59 -7.87
C PHE A 21 17.58 -5.86 -8.70
N ASN A 22 16.48 -6.29 -9.34
CA ASN A 22 16.50 -7.44 -10.23
C ASN A 22 17.06 -7.09 -11.61
N VAL A 23 17.80 -8.04 -12.18
CA VAL A 23 18.23 -7.98 -13.58
C VAL A 23 17.01 -8.14 -14.48
N ASP A 24 16.78 -7.12 -15.31
CA ASP A 24 15.66 -6.93 -16.21
C ASP A 24 16.18 -6.42 -17.58
N ARG A 25 16.65 -7.35 -18.42
CA ARG A 25 17.23 -7.06 -19.74
C ARG A 25 16.21 -6.49 -20.73
N VAL A 26 14.95 -6.90 -20.61
CA VAL A 26 13.85 -6.37 -21.42
C VAL A 26 13.64 -4.90 -21.10
N GLN A 27 13.62 -4.55 -19.82
CA GLN A 27 13.52 -3.18 -19.37
C GLN A 27 14.76 -2.35 -19.75
N ARG A 28 15.97 -2.92 -19.70
CA ARG A 28 17.18 -2.26 -20.19
C ARG A 28 17.03 -1.84 -21.66
N ALA A 29 16.58 -2.75 -22.53
CA ALA A 29 16.37 -2.47 -23.94
C ALA A 29 15.28 -1.40 -24.16
N PHE A 30 14.23 -1.39 -23.33
CA PHE A 30 13.22 -0.33 -23.34
C PHE A 30 13.81 1.02 -22.93
N VAL A 31 14.62 1.05 -21.88
CA VAL A 31 15.24 2.28 -21.35
C VAL A 31 16.10 2.95 -22.43
N GLU A 32 16.87 2.17 -23.18
CA GLU A 32 17.73 2.65 -24.28
C GLU A 32 16.93 3.09 -25.53
N SER A 33 15.96 2.28 -25.98
CA SER A 33 15.27 2.49 -27.26
C SER A 33 13.97 3.30 -27.16
N GLY A 34 13.35 3.34 -25.97
CA GLY A 34 12.01 3.87 -25.75
C GLY A 34 10.87 3.00 -26.30
N SER A 35 11.14 1.74 -26.67
CA SER A 35 10.14 0.84 -27.25
C SER A 35 10.39 -0.62 -26.86
N PHE A 36 9.33 -1.43 -26.84
CA PHE A 36 9.46 -2.88 -26.68
C PHE A 36 9.71 -3.54 -28.04
N VAL A 37 10.89 -4.12 -28.21
CA VAL A 37 11.28 -4.88 -29.40
C VAL A 37 10.93 -6.36 -29.18
N VAL A 38 9.95 -6.86 -29.94
CA VAL A 38 9.40 -8.22 -29.79
C VAL A 38 10.02 -9.25 -30.74
N SER A 39 11.08 -8.88 -31.46
CA SER A 39 11.79 -9.83 -32.34
C SER A 39 12.33 -11.01 -31.52
N GLY A 40 12.01 -12.24 -31.94
CA GLY A 40 12.40 -13.46 -31.23
C GLY A 40 11.54 -13.82 -30.00
N TRP A 41 10.46 -13.08 -29.72
CA TRP A 41 9.51 -13.41 -28.66
C TRP A 41 8.48 -14.43 -29.15
N ALA A 42 7.99 -15.28 -28.24
CA ALA A 42 7.00 -16.30 -28.59
C ALA A 42 5.64 -15.64 -28.84
N THR A 43 4.96 -15.99 -29.93
CA THR A 43 3.60 -15.53 -30.20
C THR A 43 2.60 -16.30 -29.33
N ALA A 44 1.56 -15.60 -28.86
CA ALA A 44 0.48 -16.19 -28.09
C ALA A 44 -0.86 -15.97 -28.79
N LYS A 45 -1.76 -16.96 -28.72
CA LYS A 45 -3.11 -16.83 -29.27
C LYS A 45 -3.97 -15.95 -28.37
N VAL A 46 -4.66 -14.99 -28.97
CA VAL A 46 -5.64 -14.13 -28.28
C VAL A 46 -6.92 -14.93 -28.09
N GLN A 47 -7.42 -15.01 -26.86
CA GLN A 47 -8.75 -15.57 -26.62
C GLN A 47 -9.85 -14.60 -27.09
N PRO A 48 -11.06 -15.09 -27.43
CA PRO A 48 -12.15 -14.25 -27.95
C PRO A 48 -12.56 -13.08 -27.03
N ASP A 49 -12.24 -13.14 -25.74
CA ASP A 49 -12.44 -12.06 -24.77
C ASP A 49 -11.36 -10.96 -24.80
N GLY A 50 -10.46 -11.03 -25.77
CA GLY A 50 -9.54 -9.95 -26.11
C GLY A 50 -8.29 -9.86 -25.24
N GLY A 51 -7.91 -10.87 -24.47
CA GLY A 51 -6.63 -10.79 -23.77
C GLY A 51 -6.25 -11.84 -22.74
N ILE A 52 -7.04 -12.90 -22.48
CA ILE A 52 -6.64 -13.89 -21.47
C ILE A 52 -5.59 -14.85 -22.02
N LEU A 53 -4.41 -14.83 -21.42
CA LEU A 53 -3.41 -15.89 -21.56
C LEU A 53 -3.45 -16.82 -20.33
N PRO A 54 -3.46 -18.16 -20.51
CA PRO A 54 -3.29 -19.11 -19.41
C PRO A 54 -1.91 -18.93 -18.75
N ALA A 55 -1.70 -19.56 -17.58
CA ALA A 55 -0.58 -19.36 -16.68
C ALA A 55 0.76 -19.06 -17.40
N ILE A 56 1.20 -17.81 -17.28
CA ILE A 56 2.50 -17.35 -17.79
C ILE A 56 3.50 -17.50 -16.67
N THR A 57 4.72 -17.91 -16.99
CA THR A 57 5.81 -17.93 -16.00
C THR A 57 5.97 -16.52 -15.40
N PRO A 58 5.89 -16.35 -14.06
CA PRO A 58 6.13 -15.06 -13.41
C PRO A 58 7.47 -14.43 -13.82
N GLY A 59 7.49 -13.11 -13.94
CA GLY A 59 8.66 -12.35 -14.34
C GLY A 59 8.82 -12.18 -15.85
N ARG A 60 7.95 -12.75 -16.68
CA ARG A 60 7.98 -12.52 -18.14
C ARG A 60 7.24 -11.26 -18.53
N TYR A 61 7.77 -10.57 -19.53
CA TYR A 61 7.05 -9.49 -20.21
C TYR A 61 6.06 -10.08 -21.23
N VAL A 62 4.89 -9.46 -21.30
CA VAL A 62 3.86 -9.72 -22.31
C VAL A 62 3.60 -8.42 -23.05
N VAL A 63 3.74 -8.43 -24.37
CA VAL A 63 3.41 -7.29 -25.22
C VAL A 63 2.12 -7.56 -25.97
N PHE A 64 1.23 -6.57 -25.99
CA PHE A 64 -0.05 -6.58 -26.68
C PHE A 64 -0.04 -5.49 -27.75
N GLU A 65 -0.47 -5.82 -28.97
CA GLU A 65 -0.82 -4.84 -29.98
C GLU A 65 -2.33 -4.61 -29.93
N VAL A 66 -2.71 -3.36 -29.66
CA VAL A 66 -4.10 -2.91 -29.62
C VAL A 66 -4.31 -1.93 -30.75
N THR A 67 -5.20 -2.28 -31.69
CA THR A 67 -5.53 -1.45 -32.85
C THR A 67 -6.86 -0.77 -32.63
N ALA A 68 -6.90 0.55 -32.77
CA ALA A 68 -8.14 1.34 -32.74
C ALA A 68 -8.46 1.95 -34.10
N ASP A 69 -9.74 1.89 -34.51
CA ASP A 69 -10.21 2.36 -35.82
C ASP A 69 -10.19 3.90 -35.91
N LYS A 70 -10.33 4.57 -34.76
CA LYS A 70 -10.35 6.02 -34.59
C LYS A 70 -9.78 6.38 -33.20
N PRO A 71 -9.36 7.63 -32.96
CA PRO A 71 -8.92 8.04 -31.63
C PRO A 71 -10.06 7.81 -30.61
N THR A 72 -9.74 7.16 -29.50
CA THR A 72 -10.71 6.83 -28.44
C THR A 72 -10.01 6.79 -27.08
N VAL A 73 -10.78 6.71 -26.00
CA VAL A 73 -10.26 6.47 -24.65
C VAL A 73 -10.82 5.14 -24.16
N ILE A 74 -9.92 4.27 -23.74
CA ILE A 74 -10.28 2.97 -23.18
C ILE A 74 -9.88 2.91 -21.71
N TRP A 75 -10.56 2.04 -20.98
CA TRP A 75 -10.16 1.58 -19.67
C TRP A 75 -9.37 0.29 -19.81
N VAL A 76 -8.22 0.25 -19.16
CA VAL A 76 -7.34 -0.91 -19.07
C VAL A 76 -7.26 -1.38 -17.62
N ARG A 77 -7.35 -2.69 -17.43
CA ARG A 77 -7.15 -3.40 -16.16
C ARG A 77 -6.05 -4.44 -16.36
N PRO A 78 -4.77 -4.08 -16.14
CA PRO A 78 -3.62 -4.95 -16.41
C PRO A 78 -3.47 -6.07 -15.36
N LYS A 79 -4.39 -7.05 -15.40
CA LYS A 79 -4.51 -8.17 -14.46
C LYS A 79 -3.33 -9.11 -14.53
N GLY A 80 -2.87 -9.53 -13.35
CA GLY A 80 -1.71 -10.39 -13.12
C GLY A 80 -0.36 -9.69 -13.31
N GLY A 81 -0.33 -8.39 -13.58
CA GLY A 81 0.89 -7.62 -13.83
C GLY A 81 1.39 -6.83 -12.62
N THR A 82 2.71 -6.64 -12.49
CA THR A 82 3.30 -5.71 -11.48
C THR A 82 3.48 -4.30 -12.04
N ALA A 83 3.74 -4.18 -13.33
CA ALA A 83 3.93 -2.93 -14.06
C ALA A 83 3.33 -3.06 -15.46
N PHE A 84 2.84 -1.94 -15.99
CA PHE A 84 2.18 -1.85 -17.27
C PHE A 84 2.67 -0.63 -18.03
N PHE A 85 3.08 -0.79 -19.28
CA PHE A 85 3.36 0.31 -20.20
C PHE A 85 2.16 0.46 -21.12
N ASP A 86 1.51 1.62 -21.11
CA ASP A 86 0.26 1.86 -21.82
C ASP A 86 0.43 2.29 -23.29
N GLY A 87 1.67 2.28 -23.78
CA GLY A 87 2.06 2.81 -25.09
C GLY A 87 2.68 4.20 -25.02
N THR A 88 2.46 4.93 -23.91
CA THR A 88 2.99 6.28 -23.71
C THR A 88 3.85 6.39 -22.46
N ARG A 89 3.46 5.75 -21.36
CA ARG A 89 4.16 5.80 -20.07
C ARG A 89 3.98 4.53 -19.26
N TYR A 90 4.81 4.36 -18.24
CA TYR A 90 4.60 3.32 -17.23
C TYR A 90 3.45 3.66 -16.29
N ARG A 91 2.70 2.63 -15.92
CA ARG A 91 1.52 2.60 -15.06
C ARG A 91 1.62 1.38 -14.12
N PRO A 92 0.96 1.37 -12.96
CA PRO A 92 0.91 0.17 -12.12
C PRO A 92 0.18 -0.99 -12.81
N GLY A 93 0.56 -2.22 -12.47
CA GLY A 93 -0.20 -3.42 -12.82
C GLY A 93 -1.19 -3.84 -11.72
N ASP A 94 -2.23 -4.61 -12.07
CA ASP A 94 -3.15 -5.25 -11.12
C ASP A 94 -2.66 -6.67 -10.78
N VAL A 95 -1.69 -6.75 -9.87
CA VAL A 95 -1.02 -8.02 -9.53
C VAL A 95 -1.96 -9.06 -8.90
N TYR A 96 -3.03 -8.60 -8.26
CA TYR A 96 -3.98 -9.44 -7.54
C TYR A 96 -5.25 -9.76 -8.36
N SER A 97 -5.43 -9.10 -9.50
CA SER A 97 -6.59 -9.28 -10.38
C SER A 97 -7.92 -9.02 -9.68
N ASP A 98 -7.93 -8.09 -8.71
CA ASP A 98 -9.07 -7.81 -7.83
C ASP A 98 -10.03 -6.74 -8.38
N ASN A 99 -9.75 -6.19 -9.57
CA ASN A 99 -10.51 -5.14 -10.25
C ASN A 99 -10.52 -3.78 -9.52
N THR A 100 -9.66 -3.57 -8.52
CA THR A 100 -9.56 -2.27 -7.85
C THR A 100 -8.86 -1.22 -8.72
N LEU A 101 -8.06 -1.65 -9.71
CA LEU A 101 -7.34 -0.79 -10.63
C LEU A 101 -8.08 -0.61 -11.96
N VAL A 102 -8.29 0.65 -12.35
CA VAL A 102 -8.79 1.06 -13.67
C VAL A 102 -7.90 2.19 -14.18
N LEU A 103 -7.30 1.99 -15.34
CA LEU A 103 -6.41 2.96 -15.99
C LEU A 103 -7.05 3.48 -17.28
N PRO A 104 -7.49 4.74 -17.34
CA PRO A 104 -7.91 5.33 -18.61
C PRO A 104 -6.67 5.61 -19.47
N VAL A 105 -6.74 5.20 -20.74
CA VAL A 105 -5.67 5.29 -21.74
C VAL A 105 -6.24 5.90 -23.01
N ALA A 106 -5.65 7.01 -23.43
CA ALA A 106 -5.94 7.61 -24.74
C ALA A 106 -5.25 6.77 -25.82
N LEU A 107 -6.06 6.23 -26.74
CA LEU A 107 -5.59 5.38 -27.82
C LEU A 107 -5.71 6.15 -29.14
N PRO A 108 -4.59 6.43 -29.84
CA PRO A 108 -4.64 7.02 -31.17
C PRO A 108 -5.25 6.02 -32.16
N ALA A 109 -5.68 6.51 -33.32
CA ALA A 109 -6.03 5.63 -34.43
C ALA A 109 -4.80 4.84 -34.89
N GLY A 110 -4.99 3.57 -35.25
CA GLY A 110 -3.93 2.65 -35.61
C GLY A 110 -3.50 1.75 -34.44
N THR A 111 -2.30 1.18 -34.54
CA THR A 111 -1.79 0.17 -33.60
C THR A 111 -0.93 0.79 -32.51
N THR A 112 -1.26 0.49 -31.25
CA THR A 112 -0.47 0.84 -30.07
C THR A 112 0.09 -0.42 -29.43
N ARG A 113 1.39 -0.40 -29.08
CA ARG A 113 2.02 -1.48 -28.30
C ARG A 113 1.95 -1.18 -26.82
N MET A 114 1.32 -2.08 -26.08
CA MET A 114 1.25 -2.07 -24.62
C MET A 114 2.08 -3.24 -24.09
N ALA A 115 2.70 -3.08 -22.93
CA ALA A 115 3.53 -4.14 -22.34
C ALA A 115 3.23 -4.32 -20.85
N MET A 116 3.32 -5.55 -20.36
CA MET A 116 3.06 -5.86 -18.96
C MET A 116 4.13 -6.81 -18.43
N LEU A 117 4.69 -6.51 -17.25
CA LEU A 117 5.51 -7.46 -16.51
C LEU A 117 4.59 -8.39 -15.69
N HIS A 118 4.42 -9.63 -16.15
CA HIS A 118 3.56 -10.61 -15.51
C HIS A 118 4.13 -11.12 -14.19
N SER A 119 3.26 -11.41 -13.23
CA SER A 119 3.64 -11.86 -11.89
C SER A 119 2.80 -12.99 -11.32
N ARG A 120 1.48 -12.97 -11.45
CA ARG A 120 0.61 -13.96 -10.81
C ARG A 120 -0.63 -14.23 -11.65
N GLY A 121 -1.09 -15.47 -11.63
CA GLY A 121 -2.36 -15.86 -12.24
C GLY A 121 -2.31 -15.79 -13.75
N PHE A 122 -3.32 -15.18 -14.36
CA PHE A 122 -3.43 -14.96 -15.80
C PHE A 122 -2.99 -13.54 -16.16
N ALA A 123 -2.56 -13.35 -17.41
CA ALA A 123 -2.38 -12.01 -17.98
C ALA A 123 -3.64 -11.62 -18.73
N ASN A 124 -4.19 -10.43 -18.47
CA ASN A 124 -5.31 -9.86 -19.20
C ASN A 124 -5.29 -8.32 -19.10
N LEU A 125 -5.62 -7.61 -20.18
CA LEU A 125 -5.74 -6.15 -20.18
C LEU A 125 -7.13 -5.64 -19.80
N GLY A 126 -8.16 -6.49 -19.76
CA GLY A 126 -9.52 -6.12 -19.33
C GLY A 126 -10.07 -4.88 -20.02
N LEU A 127 -9.85 -4.79 -21.35
CA LEU A 127 -10.13 -3.62 -22.16
C LEU A 127 -11.63 -3.32 -22.20
N GLN A 128 -11.97 -2.06 -22.00
CA GLN A 128 -13.36 -1.57 -22.05
C GLN A 128 -13.35 -0.15 -22.63
N GLU A 129 -14.34 0.23 -23.43
CA GLU A 129 -14.50 1.64 -23.79
C GLU A 129 -14.77 2.48 -22.53
N ALA A 130 -14.17 3.67 -22.43
CA ALA A 130 -14.47 4.56 -21.32
C ALA A 130 -15.96 4.93 -21.35
N PRO A 131 -16.73 4.67 -20.26
CA PRO A 131 -18.18 4.89 -20.27
C PRO A 131 -18.55 6.37 -20.33
N SER A 132 -17.66 7.26 -19.87
CA SER A 132 -17.83 8.70 -19.80
C SER A 132 -16.50 9.40 -19.47
N ASP A 133 -16.48 10.72 -19.63
CA ASP A 133 -15.37 11.58 -19.21
C ASP A 133 -15.03 11.45 -17.72
N LEU A 134 -16.06 11.38 -16.88
CA LEU A 134 -15.97 11.10 -15.45
C LEU A 134 -16.82 9.89 -15.11
N ALA A 135 -16.23 8.91 -14.44
CA ALA A 135 -16.96 7.77 -13.90
C ALA A 135 -16.43 7.37 -12.52
N VAL A 136 -17.14 6.43 -11.87
CA VAL A 136 -16.75 5.86 -10.58
C VAL A 136 -16.36 4.39 -10.76
N ASN A 137 -15.22 3.99 -10.20
CA ASN A 137 -14.89 2.58 -10.04
C ASN A 137 -15.54 2.04 -8.75
N LEU A 138 -16.71 1.42 -8.89
CA LEU A 138 -17.43 0.80 -7.76
C LEU A 138 -16.72 -0.44 -7.21
N GLY A 139 -15.75 -1.00 -7.93
CA GLY A 139 -14.90 -2.10 -7.44
C GLY A 139 -13.85 -1.66 -6.42
N ASP A 140 -13.64 -0.35 -6.23
CA ASP A 140 -12.64 0.17 -5.30
C ASP A 140 -13.21 1.27 -4.40
N LEU A 141 -13.94 0.86 -3.35
CA LEU A 141 -14.59 1.75 -2.39
C LEU A 141 -14.01 1.60 -0.98
N THR A 142 -14.11 2.65 -0.17
CA THR A 142 -13.78 2.61 1.26
C THR A 142 -14.96 3.13 2.05
N LEU A 143 -15.71 2.23 2.68
CA LEU A 143 -17.04 2.53 3.23
C LEU A 143 -17.10 2.30 4.74
N PRO A 144 -17.81 3.16 5.49
CA PRO A 144 -18.15 2.88 6.88
C PRO A 144 -19.32 1.90 6.93
N ASP A 145 -19.57 1.35 8.11
CA ASP A 145 -20.92 0.94 8.49
C ASP A 145 -21.50 2.00 9.43
N ILE A 146 -22.81 2.18 9.36
CA ILE A 146 -23.54 3.08 10.26
C ILE A 146 -24.08 2.22 11.41
N ARG A 147 -23.94 2.65 12.66
CA ARG A 147 -24.55 1.89 13.77
C ARG A 147 -25.92 2.45 14.10
N GLN A 148 -26.83 1.58 14.52
CA GLN A 148 -28.18 1.95 14.90
C GLN A 148 -28.20 3.13 15.90
N GLY A 149 -28.94 4.18 15.54
CA GLY A 149 -29.05 5.41 16.34
C GLY A 149 -27.90 6.41 16.16
N GLU A 150 -26.87 6.10 15.37
CA GLU A 150 -25.84 7.09 15.03
C GLU A 150 -26.32 8.07 13.97
N LYS A 151 -26.00 9.34 14.18
CA LYS A 151 -26.36 10.44 13.29
C LYS A 151 -25.18 11.36 13.05
N GLY A 152 -25.25 12.14 11.98
CA GLY A 152 -24.25 13.15 11.66
C GLY A 152 -23.50 12.83 10.37
N ARG A 153 -22.28 13.36 10.28
CA ARG A 153 -21.47 13.33 9.05
C ARG A 153 -20.56 12.11 9.01
N PHE A 154 -20.64 11.35 7.93
CA PHE A 154 -19.80 10.20 7.63
C PHE A 154 -19.02 10.43 6.33
N LEU A 155 -18.05 9.56 6.06
CA LEU A 155 -17.15 9.65 4.90
C LEU A 155 -17.14 8.33 4.13
N ALA A 156 -17.37 8.40 2.82
CA ALA A 156 -17.05 7.33 1.89
C ALA A 156 -15.81 7.72 1.08
N GLY A 157 -14.90 6.78 0.81
CA GLY A 157 -13.83 6.91 -0.17
C GLY A 157 -14.32 6.35 -1.50
N VAL A 158 -14.42 7.20 -2.52
CA VAL A 158 -14.93 6.84 -3.84
C VAL A 158 -13.85 7.05 -4.89
N THR A 159 -13.58 6.02 -5.69
CA THR A 159 -12.58 6.08 -6.76
C THR A 159 -13.19 6.68 -8.01
N PHE A 160 -12.78 7.90 -8.34
CA PHE A 160 -13.17 8.58 -9.56
C PHE A 160 -12.12 8.38 -10.64
N VAL A 161 -12.57 8.17 -11.87
CA VAL A 161 -11.73 7.97 -13.06
C VAL A 161 -11.96 9.13 -14.03
N ASN A 162 -10.89 9.84 -14.39
CA ASN A 162 -10.89 10.92 -15.37
C ASN A 162 -10.37 10.39 -16.71
N SER A 163 -11.28 10.27 -17.67
CA SER A 163 -11.00 9.79 -19.03
C SER A 163 -10.65 10.93 -20.00
N THR A 164 -10.39 12.15 -19.50
CA THR A 164 -10.10 13.32 -20.34
C THR A 164 -8.61 13.71 -20.32
N GLY A 165 -8.19 14.47 -21.33
CA GLY A 165 -6.82 15.01 -21.45
C GLY A 165 -6.53 16.21 -20.57
N SER A 166 -7.49 16.65 -19.75
CA SER A 166 -7.35 17.75 -18.80
C SER A 166 -7.56 17.29 -17.37
N GLY A 167 -6.85 17.87 -16.41
CA GLY A 167 -7.17 17.67 -15.00
C GLY A 167 -8.57 18.20 -14.69
N MET A 168 -9.31 17.53 -13.81
CA MET A 168 -10.68 17.91 -13.46
C MET A 168 -10.87 18.01 -11.95
N ALA A 169 -11.77 18.88 -11.50
CA ALA A 169 -12.21 18.98 -10.10
C ALA A 169 -13.74 18.84 -10.06
N PRO A 170 -14.28 17.60 -10.01
CA PRO A 170 -15.70 17.41 -10.16
C PRO A 170 -16.48 17.93 -8.95
N THR A 171 -17.60 18.59 -9.24
CA THR A 171 -18.66 18.88 -8.27
C THR A 171 -19.66 17.73 -8.31
N VAL A 172 -19.76 16.92 -7.26
CA VAL A 172 -20.60 15.71 -7.22
C VAL A 172 -21.82 15.94 -6.32
N GLU A 173 -22.97 15.45 -6.71
CA GLU A 173 -24.19 15.46 -5.92
C GLU A 173 -24.35 14.12 -5.21
N VAL A 174 -24.63 14.14 -3.90
CA VAL A 174 -24.67 12.96 -3.03
C VAL A 174 -25.99 12.91 -2.29
N SER A 175 -26.65 11.76 -2.28
CA SER A 175 -27.90 11.54 -1.53
C SER A 175 -27.82 10.25 -0.71
N TRP A 176 -28.19 10.34 0.56
CA TRP A 176 -28.40 9.21 1.45
C TRP A 176 -29.86 8.74 1.36
N ASP A 177 -30.06 7.47 1.02
CA ASP A 177 -31.35 6.88 0.66
C ASP A 177 -32.17 7.77 -0.27
N GLN A 178 -33.43 8.03 0.08
CA GLN A 178 -34.33 8.91 -0.66
C GLN A 178 -34.25 10.38 -0.20
N GLY A 179 -33.21 10.73 0.56
CA GLY A 179 -32.98 12.11 1.01
C GLY A 179 -32.59 13.06 -0.13
N PRO A 180 -32.55 14.37 0.14
CA PRO A 180 -32.17 15.37 -0.86
C PRO A 180 -30.70 15.20 -1.27
N PHE A 181 -30.41 15.51 -2.54
CA PHE A 181 -29.03 15.59 -3.02
C PHE A 181 -28.32 16.82 -2.43
N LYS A 182 -27.06 16.62 -2.06
CA LYS A 182 -26.16 17.68 -1.60
C LYS A 182 -24.89 17.69 -2.42
N THR A 183 -24.45 18.88 -2.76
CA THR A 183 -23.25 19.09 -3.56
C THR A 183 -21.99 19.00 -2.71
N VAL A 184 -20.98 18.27 -3.21
CA VAL A 184 -19.64 18.14 -2.63
C VAL A 184 -18.58 18.36 -3.70
N GLN A 185 -17.38 18.80 -3.30
CA GLN A 185 -16.21 18.88 -4.18
C GLN A 185 -15.13 17.93 -3.64
N PRO A 186 -15.05 16.68 -4.14
CA PRO A 186 -14.18 15.66 -3.56
C PRO A 186 -12.68 15.95 -3.70
N GLY A 187 -12.27 16.65 -4.77
CA GLY A 187 -10.87 16.99 -5.05
C GLY A 187 -10.53 16.95 -6.55
N LYS A 188 -9.27 17.27 -6.89
CA LYS A 188 -8.77 17.24 -8.28
C LYS A 188 -8.39 15.82 -8.71
N ILE A 189 -8.59 15.46 -9.97
CA ILE A 189 -8.17 14.20 -10.59
C ILE A 189 -7.29 14.55 -11.81
N PRO A 190 -6.04 14.02 -11.90
CA PRO A 190 -5.17 14.26 -13.05
C PRO A 190 -5.80 13.77 -14.37
N PRO A 191 -5.34 14.28 -15.53
CA PRO A 191 -5.75 13.75 -16.83
C PRO A 191 -5.40 12.27 -16.96
N TYR A 192 -6.26 11.51 -17.63
CA TYR A 192 -6.08 10.06 -17.87
C TYR A 192 -5.59 9.29 -16.63
N SER A 193 -6.22 9.56 -15.49
CA SER A 193 -5.86 9.00 -14.18
C SER A 193 -7.10 8.70 -13.35
N PHE A 194 -6.90 8.01 -12.22
CA PHE A 194 -7.91 7.86 -11.17
C PHE A 194 -7.42 8.46 -9.86
N ARG A 195 -8.35 8.78 -8.95
CA ARG A 195 -8.07 9.08 -7.52
C ARG A 195 -9.24 8.66 -6.65
N LYS A 196 -8.94 8.05 -5.50
CA LYS A 196 -9.93 7.81 -4.44
C LYS A 196 -10.11 9.07 -3.59
N LEU A 197 -11.28 9.68 -3.66
CA LEU A 197 -11.57 10.98 -3.04
C LEU A 197 -12.63 10.86 -1.95
N PRO A 198 -12.58 11.70 -0.91
CA PRO A 198 -13.57 11.71 0.16
C PRO A 198 -14.91 12.27 -0.33
N VAL A 199 -15.98 11.50 -0.10
CA VAL A 199 -17.37 11.87 -0.35
C VAL A 199 -18.10 11.89 0.99
N PRO A 200 -18.31 13.07 1.60
CA PRO A 200 -19.05 13.17 2.84
C PRO A 200 -20.55 13.02 2.61
N PHE A 201 -21.23 12.40 3.56
CA PHE A 201 -22.69 12.26 3.58
C PHE A 201 -23.23 12.33 5.01
N ASN A 202 -24.52 12.65 5.16
CA ASN A 202 -25.15 12.80 6.46
C ASN A 202 -26.23 11.74 6.68
N VAL A 203 -26.22 11.14 7.87
CA VAL A 203 -27.20 10.15 8.36
C VAL A 203 -28.04 10.81 9.45
N VAL A 204 -29.34 10.47 9.51
CA VAL A 204 -30.32 11.13 10.40
C VAL A 204 -30.39 10.46 11.78
N GLY A 205 -30.16 9.15 11.85
CA GLY A 205 -30.06 8.34 13.06
C GLY A 205 -31.31 7.56 13.43
N ASN A 206 -32.32 7.49 12.56
CA ASN A 206 -33.53 6.68 12.72
C ASN A 206 -33.61 5.54 11.71
N GLU A 207 -32.53 5.28 10.98
CA GLU A 207 -32.43 4.23 9.99
C GLU A 207 -32.57 2.84 10.63
N ALA A 208 -33.36 1.98 10.00
CA ALA A 208 -33.47 0.57 10.39
C ALA A 208 -32.16 -0.16 10.10
N THR A 209 -31.90 -1.27 10.78
CA THR A 209 -30.76 -2.13 10.43
C THR A 209 -30.99 -2.75 9.05
N GLY A 210 -29.97 -2.76 8.20
CA GLY A 210 -30.06 -3.31 6.84
C GLY A 210 -29.19 -2.56 5.84
N ALA A 211 -29.44 -2.81 4.56
CA ALA A 211 -28.75 -2.15 3.46
C ALA A 211 -29.40 -0.79 3.14
N HIS A 212 -28.58 0.24 3.08
CA HIS A 212 -28.94 1.61 2.71
C HIS A 212 -28.12 2.06 1.50
N THR A 213 -28.54 3.14 0.86
CA THR A 213 -27.96 3.57 -0.41
C THR A 213 -27.34 4.96 -0.33
N LEU A 214 -26.16 5.11 -0.92
CA LEU A 214 -25.52 6.38 -1.19
C LEU A 214 -25.48 6.58 -2.72
N ARG A 215 -26.29 7.51 -3.22
CA ARG A 215 -26.44 7.79 -4.65
C ARG A 215 -25.52 8.94 -5.06
N LEU A 216 -24.80 8.79 -6.16
CA LEU A 216 -23.83 9.76 -6.68
C LEU A 216 -24.26 10.25 -8.06
N ARG A 217 -24.25 11.57 -8.27
CA ARG A 217 -24.58 12.19 -9.55
C ARG A 217 -23.63 13.31 -9.93
N LYS A 218 -23.60 13.63 -11.22
CA LYS A 218 -22.96 14.83 -11.78
C LYS A 218 -23.89 15.47 -12.79
N ASP A 219 -24.27 16.72 -12.55
CA ASP A 219 -25.17 17.52 -13.41
C ASP A 219 -26.46 16.74 -13.74
N GLY A 220 -27.06 16.12 -12.71
CA GLY A 220 -28.26 15.29 -12.85
C GLY A 220 -28.06 13.91 -13.47
N LYS A 221 -26.87 13.57 -13.99
CA LYS A 221 -26.55 12.23 -14.51
C LYS A 221 -26.07 11.31 -13.41
N ASP A 222 -26.52 10.06 -13.42
CA ASP A 222 -26.09 9.04 -12.45
C ASP A 222 -24.62 8.66 -12.66
N LEU A 223 -23.85 8.68 -11.58
CA LEU A 223 -22.47 8.15 -11.53
C LEU A 223 -22.41 6.76 -10.89
N GLY A 224 -23.45 6.38 -10.14
CA GLY A 224 -23.57 5.09 -9.49
C GLY A 224 -24.21 5.17 -8.11
N THR A 225 -24.62 4.01 -7.61
CA THR A 225 -25.16 3.82 -6.26
C THR A 225 -24.27 2.88 -5.46
N VAL A 226 -23.99 3.26 -4.22
CA VAL A 226 -23.17 2.50 -3.27
C VAL A 226 -24.06 1.98 -2.15
N THR A 227 -23.87 0.72 -1.76
CA THR A 227 -24.55 0.13 -0.60
C THR A 227 -23.72 0.33 0.67
N ILE A 228 -24.35 0.86 1.72
CA ILE A 228 -23.77 1.05 3.05
C ILE A 228 -24.70 0.38 4.06
N ASN A 229 -24.15 -0.39 4.99
CA ASN A 229 -24.97 -1.11 5.97
C ASN A 229 -25.21 -0.25 7.21
N VAL A 230 -26.43 -0.30 7.72
CA VAL A 230 -26.78 0.08 9.08
C VAL A 230 -26.82 -1.19 9.93
N VAL A 231 -25.96 -1.28 10.94
CA VAL A 231 -25.77 -2.48 11.77
C VAL A 231 -26.17 -2.23 13.22
N SER A 232 -26.46 -3.30 13.96
CA SER A 232 -26.79 -3.21 15.39
C SER A 232 -25.61 -2.69 16.20
N ARG A 233 -25.86 -2.24 17.44
CA ARG A 233 -24.77 -1.76 18.32
C ARG A 233 -23.82 -2.86 18.77
N THR A 234 -24.21 -4.13 18.73
CA THR A 234 -23.35 -5.25 19.14
C THR A 234 -22.67 -5.94 17.96
N SER A 235 -23.05 -5.59 16.72
CA SER A 235 -22.41 -6.10 15.50
C SER A 235 -21.00 -5.53 15.33
N THR A 236 -20.15 -6.28 14.63
CA THR A 236 -18.91 -5.72 14.08
C THR A 236 -19.24 -4.63 13.06
N PHE A 237 -18.39 -3.61 12.95
CA PHE A 237 -18.63 -2.46 12.07
C PHE A 237 -17.34 -1.84 11.57
N ARG A 238 -17.42 -1.14 10.43
CA ARG A 238 -16.33 -0.33 9.87
C ARG A 238 -16.44 1.15 10.27
N ARG A 239 -15.30 1.78 10.51
CA ARG A 239 -15.16 3.23 10.72
C ARG A 239 -14.21 3.80 9.71
N THR A 240 -14.65 4.84 9.01
CA THR A 240 -13.79 5.57 8.08
C THR A 240 -13.20 6.82 8.72
N PHE A 241 -12.01 7.21 8.26
CA PHE A 241 -11.31 8.41 8.68
C PHE A 241 -10.42 8.93 7.53
N ILE A 242 -9.94 10.17 7.64
CA ILE A 242 -8.95 10.72 6.70
C ILE A 242 -7.56 10.48 7.29
N SER A 243 -6.73 9.70 6.58
CA SER A 243 -5.37 9.38 7.00
C SER A 243 -4.48 10.63 7.00
N GLY A 244 -3.71 10.79 8.07
CA GLY A 244 -2.65 11.78 8.22
C GLY A 244 -1.39 11.45 7.41
N ILE A 245 -1.29 10.27 6.82
CA ILE A 245 -0.18 9.86 5.94
C ILE A 245 -0.32 10.54 4.58
N ASP A 246 -1.46 10.37 3.91
CA ASP A 246 -1.61 10.76 2.50
C ASP A 246 -2.97 11.39 2.15
N SER A 247 -3.76 11.78 3.17
CA SER A 247 -5.10 12.37 3.02
C SER A 247 -6.15 11.47 2.35
N SER A 248 -5.88 10.17 2.20
CA SER A 248 -6.87 9.20 1.73
C SER A 248 -7.95 8.92 2.78
N VAL A 249 -9.13 8.48 2.32
CA VAL A 249 -10.11 7.84 3.21
C VAL A 249 -9.64 6.41 3.46
N GLN A 250 -9.37 6.09 4.72
CA GLN A 250 -9.10 4.73 5.18
C GLN A 250 -10.22 4.25 6.09
N TYR A 251 -10.23 2.96 6.37
CA TYR A 251 -11.12 2.39 7.37
C TYR A 251 -10.38 1.43 8.31
N TYR A 252 -10.98 1.16 9.45
CA TYR A 252 -10.68 0.03 10.32
C TYR A 252 -11.99 -0.66 10.71
N ALA A 253 -11.92 -1.93 11.06
CA ALA A 253 -13.06 -2.69 11.56
C ALA A 253 -12.99 -2.83 13.09
N VAL A 254 -14.15 -2.91 13.72
CA VAL A 254 -14.29 -2.96 15.17
C VAL A 254 -15.18 -4.13 15.54
N ASN A 255 -14.74 -4.94 16.49
CA ASN A 255 -15.58 -5.87 17.22
C ASN A 255 -15.78 -5.29 18.63
N PRO A 256 -16.97 -4.71 18.89
CA PRO A 256 -17.22 -4.01 20.14
C PRO A 256 -17.48 -4.99 21.30
N PRO A 257 -17.29 -4.55 22.55
CA PRO A 257 -17.81 -5.26 23.71
C PRO A 257 -19.35 -5.24 23.68
N GLN A 258 -19.97 -6.27 24.27
CA GLN A 258 -21.43 -6.35 24.40
C GLN A 258 -22.06 -5.10 25.04
N LYS A 259 -21.33 -4.51 26.00
CA LYS A 259 -21.66 -3.22 26.60
C LYS A 259 -20.51 -2.26 26.42
N GLU A 260 -20.70 -1.20 25.64
CA GLU A 260 -19.70 -0.16 25.43
C GLU A 260 -19.53 0.75 26.64
N ALA A 261 -18.29 1.13 26.94
CA ALA A 261 -17.96 2.10 27.98
C ALA A 261 -16.54 2.64 27.79
N PRO A 262 -16.27 3.89 28.20
CA PRO A 262 -14.90 4.39 28.37
C PRO A 262 -14.09 3.54 29.37
N GLY A 263 -12.76 3.59 29.27
CA GLY A 263 -11.84 2.90 30.19
C GLY A 263 -11.76 1.38 29.98
N LYS A 264 -12.42 0.82 28.96
CA LYS A 264 -12.18 -0.56 28.53
C LYS A 264 -10.81 -0.70 27.89
N ALA A 265 -10.31 -1.92 27.85
CA ALA A 265 -9.09 -2.23 27.13
C ALA A 265 -9.25 -2.09 25.61
N MET A 266 -8.12 -2.05 24.91
CA MET A 266 -8.03 -2.10 23.46
C MET A 266 -7.15 -3.26 23.01
N VAL A 267 -7.59 -4.03 22.01
CA VAL A 267 -6.77 -5.03 21.32
C VAL A 267 -6.66 -4.62 19.86
N LEU A 268 -5.46 -4.22 19.44
CA LEU A 268 -5.15 -3.99 18.02
C LEU A 268 -4.87 -5.33 17.35
N SER A 269 -5.66 -5.67 16.33
CA SER A 269 -5.53 -6.88 15.53
C SER A 269 -4.95 -6.55 14.16
N LEU A 270 -3.94 -7.30 13.76
CA LEU A 270 -3.30 -7.22 12.46
C LEU A 270 -3.67 -8.47 11.65
N HIS A 271 -4.25 -8.25 10.46
CA HIS A 271 -4.72 -9.33 9.59
C HIS A 271 -3.60 -10.02 8.78
N GLY A 272 -3.87 -11.25 8.37
CA GLY A 272 -3.04 -12.03 7.45
C GLY A 272 -3.09 -11.54 6.01
N ALA A 273 -2.24 -12.09 5.13
CA ALA A 273 -2.22 -11.71 3.71
C ALA A 273 -3.54 -12.10 3.04
N SER A 274 -4.07 -11.23 2.16
CA SER A 274 -5.36 -11.41 1.48
C SER A 274 -6.60 -11.26 2.36
N VAL A 275 -6.46 -10.84 3.62
CA VAL A 275 -7.59 -10.65 4.55
C VAL A 275 -7.93 -9.16 4.65
N GLU A 276 -9.22 -8.83 4.58
CA GLU A 276 -9.72 -7.48 4.87
C GLU A 276 -9.94 -7.30 6.38
N ALA A 277 -9.78 -6.07 6.89
CA ALA A 277 -10.06 -5.76 8.30
C ALA A 277 -11.49 -6.18 8.72
N SER A 278 -12.47 -6.02 7.82
CA SER A 278 -13.86 -6.43 8.04
C SER A 278 -14.06 -7.95 8.11
N GLY A 279 -13.12 -8.74 7.61
CA GLY A 279 -13.07 -10.19 7.82
C GLY A 279 -12.30 -10.58 9.08
N GLN A 280 -11.29 -9.79 9.47
CA GLN A 280 -10.46 -10.03 10.66
C GLN A 280 -11.23 -9.76 11.97
N ALA A 281 -11.92 -8.63 12.10
CA ALA A 281 -12.65 -8.28 13.33
C ALA A 281 -13.69 -9.32 13.77
N PRO A 282 -14.54 -9.90 12.89
CA PRO A 282 -15.49 -10.95 13.28
C PRO A 282 -14.85 -12.33 13.49
N ALA A 283 -13.57 -12.53 13.20
CA ALA A 283 -12.88 -13.78 13.54
C ALA A 283 -12.66 -13.93 15.05
N TYR A 284 -12.89 -12.87 15.83
CA TYR A 284 -12.85 -12.89 17.29
C TYR A 284 -14.26 -12.96 17.88
N GLY A 285 -14.41 -13.64 19.01
CA GLY A 285 -15.54 -13.47 19.92
C GLY A 285 -15.50 -12.09 20.59
N SER A 286 -16.67 -11.47 20.75
CA SER A 286 -16.80 -10.19 21.47
C SER A 286 -16.32 -10.35 22.92
N LYS A 287 -15.48 -9.42 23.38
CA LYS A 287 -14.96 -9.42 24.76
C LYS A 287 -15.72 -8.41 25.60
N ASP A 288 -16.20 -8.79 26.78
CA ASP A 288 -16.89 -7.86 27.68
C ASP A 288 -15.95 -6.76 28.21
N TRP A 289 -14.64 -6.99 28.25
CA TRP A 289 -13.65 -6.10 28.85
C TRP A 289 -12.83 -5.25 27.85
N ALA A 290 -12.95 -5.50 26.54
CA ALA A 290 -12.14 -4.85 25.51
C ALA A 290 -12.91 -4.51 24.22
N TYR A 291 -12.40 -3.52 23.50
CA TYR A 291 -12.64 -3.36 22.07
C TYR A 291 -11.56 -4.12 21.30
N ILE A 292 -11.93 -4.83 20.23
CA ILE A 292 -10.97 -5.36 19.26
C ILE A 292 -11.07 -4.53 18.00
N VAL A 293 -9.93 -4.02 17.52
CA VAL A 293 -9.86 -3.15 16.35
C VAL A 293 -8.90 -3.76 15.34
N ALA A 294 -9.39 -4.05 14.14
CA ALA A 294 -8.58 -4.55 13.04
C ALA A 294 -8.22 -3.40 12.08
N ALA A 295 -6.92 -3.11 11.95
CA ALA A 295 -6.39 -2.19 10.94
C ALA A 295 -6.40 -2.86 9.55
N THR A 296 -6.14 -2.10 8.47
CA THR A 296 -6.24 -2.62 7.09
C THR A 296 -4.90 -2.86 6.40
N ASN A 297 -3.78 -2.51 7.04
CA ASN A 297 -2.46 -2.52 6.40
C ASN A 297 -2.49 -1.76 5.06
N ARG A 298 -3.35 -0.75 4.95
CA ARG A 298 -3.76 -0.08 3.70
C ARG A 298 -4.57 -0.92 2.69
N ARG A 299 -4.27 -2.22 2.53
CA ARG A 299 -4.92 -3.19 1.62
C ARG A 299 -4.69 -4.61 2.16
N PRO A 300 -5.46 -5.63 1.70
CA PRO A 300 -5.33 -7.03 2.15
C PRO A 300 -3.93 -7.66 2.09
N PHE A 301 -3.12 -7.26 1.11
CA PHE A 301 -1.70 -7.66 1.05
C PHE A 301 -0.76 -6.55 1.57
N GLY A 302 -1.21 -5.30 1.47
CA GLY A 302 -0.61 -4.13 2.11
C GLY A 302 0.92 -4.04 2.01
N PHE A 303 1.55 -3.70 3.12
CA PHE A 303 2.99 -3.50 3.25
C PHE A 303 3.60 -4.40 4.34
N ASN A 304 3.09 -5.62 4.51
CA ASN A 304 3.52 -6.56 5.56
C ASN A 304 3.47 -5.99 7.00
N TRP A 305 2.71 -4.92 7.28
CA TRP A 305 2.78 -4.19 8.56
C TRP A 305 4.14 -3.57 8.87
N GLU A 306 4.98 -3.44 7.85
CA GLU A 306 6.22 -2.67 7.88
C GLU A 306 5.95 -1.27 7.32
N THR A 307 6.87 -0.33 7.55
CA THR A 307 6.87 0.96 6.86
C THR A 307 5.52 1.72 6.97
N ILE A 308 4.82 1.96 5.85
CA ILE A 308 3.46 2.54 5.77
C ILE A 308 2.43 1.69 6.52
N GLY A 309 2.53 0.35 6.44
CA GLY A 309 1.63 -0.57 7.15
C GLY A 309 1.76 -0.47 8.67
N ARG A 310 2.99 -0.31 9.18
CA ARG A 310 3.26 -0.05 10.62
C ARG A 310 2.58 1.24 11.07
N ARG A 311 2.71 2.30 10.27
CA ARG A 311 2.11 3.61 10.55
C ARG A 311 0.59 3.58 10.49
N ASP A 312 0.01 2.86 9.54
CA ASP A 312 -1.43 2.63 9.44
C ASP A 312 -1.98 1.97 10.72
N ALA A 313 -1.29 0.94 11.23
CA ALA A 313 -1.67 0.26 12.47
C ALA A 313 -1.70 1.22 13.67
N ILE A 314 -0.67 2.04 13.85
CA ILE A 314 -0.61 3.02 14.96
C ILE A 314 -1.59 4.17 14.77
N GLU A 315 -1.81 4.63 13.53
CA GLU A 315 -2.83 5.63 13.23
C GLU A 315 -4.23 5.11 13.58
N VAL A 316 -4.56 3.87 13.20
CA VAL A 316 -5.82 3.20 13.58
C VAL A 316 -5.97 3.10 15.09
N LEU A 317 -4.90 2.70 15.80
CA LEU A 317 -4.90 2.64 17.26
C LEU A 317 -5.22 4.01 17.88
N ASP A 318 -4.55 5.07 17.42
CA ASP A 318 -4.79 6.44 17.93
C ASP A 318 -6.22 6.93 17.61
N GLN A 319 -6.76 6.62 16.43
CA GLN A 319 -8.16 6.95 16.08
C GLN A 319 -9.15 6.22 17.00
N ALA A 320 -8.92 4.93 17.24
CA ALA A 320 -9.81 4.10 18.05
C ALA A 320 -9.73 4.45 19.56
N GLU A 321 -8.52 4.63 20.11
CA GLU A 321 -8.31 5.12 21.48
C GLU A 321 -9.06 6.42 21.72
N LYS A 322 -8.98 7.37 20.77
CA LYS A 322 -9.67 8.66 20.86
C LYS A 322 -11.19 8.51 20.79
N LEU A 323 -11.69 7.66 19.89
CA LEU A 323 -13.13 7.47 19.68
C LEU A 323 -13.79 6.76 20.87
N PHE A 324 -13.18 5.66 21.32
CA PHE A 324 -13.76 4.78 22.35
C PHE A 324 -13.32 5.16 23.77
N LYS A 325 -12.32 6.04 23.91
CA LYS A 325 -11.76 6.48 25.20
C LYS A 325 -11.32 5.28 26.05
N THR A 326 -10.62 4.34 25.42
CA THR A 326 -10.08 3.15 26.08
C THR A 326 -8.98 3.51 27.07
N ASP A 327 -8.72 2.61 28.00
CA ASP A 327 -7.60 2.71 28.93
C ASP A 327 -6.28 2.46 28.19
N PRO A 328 -5.40 3.47 28.05
CA PRO A 328 -4.17 3.34 27.30
C PRO A 328 -3.15 2.41 27.97
N GLU A 329 -3.25 2.15 29.28
CA GLU A 329 -2.39 1.19 29.99
C GLU A 329 -2.78 -0.26 29.69
N ARG A 330 -4.00 -0.48 29.19
CA ARG A 330 -4.57 -1.79 28.85
C ARG A 330 -4.78 -1.92 27.34
N THR A 331 -3.69 -1.71 26.61
CA THR A 331 -3.64 -1.86 25.15
C THR A 331 -2.80 -3.07 24.80
N TYR A 332 -3.28 -3.91 23.88
CA TYR A 332 -2.67 -5.18 23.49
C TYR A 332 -2.56 -5.29 21.97
N LEU A 333 -1.64 -6.14 21.49
CA LEU A 333 -1.40 -6.35 20.06
C LEU A 333 -1.47 -7.83 19.70
N THR A 334 -2.16 -8.16 18.62
CA THR A 334 -2.19 -9.53 18.10
C THR A 334 -2.35 -9.56 16.59
N GLY A 335 -2.13 -10.71 15.97
CA GLY A 335 -2.34 -10.92 14.56
C GLY A 335 -1.96 -12.32 14.10
N HIS A 336 -2.41 -12.67 12.90
CA HIS A 336 -2.22 -14.00 12.30
C HIS A 336 -1.41 -13.93 11.00
N SER A 337 -0.50 -14.88 10.76
CA SER A 337 0.26 -14.98 9.51
C SER A 337 1.09 -13.71 9.24
N MET A 338 0.81 -12.96 8.16
CA MET A 338 1.36 -11.62 7.93
C MET A 338 1.11 -10.68 9.13
N GLY A 339 -0.04 -10.77 9.78
CA GLY A 339 -0.35 -10.03 11.00
C GLY A 339 0.38 -10.54 12.24
N GLY A 340 0.76 -11.81 12.27
CA GLY A 340 1.65 -12.36 13.30
C GLY A 340 3.06 -11.78 13.17
N HIS A 341 3.58 -11.67 11.93
CA HIS A 341 4.79 -10.89 11.66
C HIS A 341 4.63 -9.42 12.07
N GLY A 342 3.50 -8.80 11.70
CA GLY A 342 3.18 -7.44 12.10
C GLY A 342 3.16 -7.26 13.62
N THR A 343 2.77 -8.29 14.38
CA THR A 343 2.78 -8.27 15.85
C THR A 343 4.20 -8.16 16.38
N TRP A 344 5.15 -8.90 15.80
CA TRP A 344 6.57 -8.76 16.10
C TRP A 344 7.10 -7.39 15.72
N HIS A 345 6.75 -6.92 14.53
CA HIS A 345 7.27 -5.69 13.96
C HIS A 345 6.71 -4.44 14.67
N VAL A 346 5.40 -4.27 14.75
CA VAL A 346 4.77 -3.14 15.44
C VAL A 346 5.08 -3.17 16.94
N GLY A 347 5.07 -4.35 17.57
CA GLY A 347 5.35 -4.50 19.00
C GLY A 347 6.78 -4.12 19.41
N SER A 348 7.77 -4.39 18.54
CA SER A 348 9.17 -4.03 18.78
C SER A 348 9.49 -2.55 18.50
N HIS A 349 8.77 -1.92 17.57
CA HIS A 349 8.88 -0.49 17.30
C HIS A 349 8.14 0.37 18.32
N PHE A 350 7.05 -0.13 18.91
CA PHE A 350 6.23 0.62 19.87
C PHE A 350 6.02 -0.13 21.19
N PRO A 351 7.10 -0.58 21.87
CA PRO A 351 6.98 -1.43 23.06
C PRO A 351 6.37 -0.72 24.28
N GLY A 352 6.28 0.61 24.27
CA GLY A 352 5.61 1.42 25.28
C GLY A 352 4.11 1.64 25.03
N ARG A 353 3.57 1.14 23.91
CA ARG A 353 2.15 1.25 23.55
C ARG A 353 1.34 0.02 23.93
N PHE A 354 1.98 -1.13 24.14
CA PHE A 354 1.31 -2.41 24.34
C PHE A 354 1.76 -3.06 25.65
N ALA A 355 0.83 -3.38 26.53
CA ALA A 355 1.11 -4.12 27.77
C ALA A 355 1.55 -5.55 27.45
N ALA A 356 0.92 -6.19 26.47
CA ALA A 356 1.28 -7.51 25.98
C ALA A 356 0.99 -7.66 24.49
N ILE A 357 1.70 -8.60 23.87
CA ILE A 357 1.52 -8.97 22.47
C ILE A 357 1.32 -10.48 22.33
N GLY A 358 0.62 -10.91 21.28
CA GLY A 358 0.36 -12.32 21.02
C GLY A 358 0.32 -12.60 19.53
N ALA A 359 1.36 -13.23 19.01
CA ALA A 359 1.44 -13.51 17.57
C ALA A 359 0.98 -14.95 17.28
N SER A 360 0.16 -15.10 16.25
CA SER A 360 -0.29 -16.39 15.75
C SER A 360 0.26 -16.67 14.35
N ALA A 361 0.81 -17.87 14.15
CA ALA A 361 1.41 -18.30 12.87
C ALA A 361 2.34 -17.22 12.25
N GLY A 362 3.05 -16.48 13.10
CA GLY A 362 3.76 -15.26 12.69
C GLY A 362 5.19 -15.56 12.27
N TRP A 363 5.53 -15.25 11.02
CA TRP A 363 6.91 -15.32 10.57
C TRP A 363 7.76 -14.18 11.14
N GLN A 364 9.03 -14.46 11.47
CA GLN A 364 9.87 -13.48 12.17
C GLN A 364 10.40 -12.40 11.22
N SER A 365 10.75 -12.77 9.98
CA SER A 365 11.35 -11.87 9.00
C SER A 365 11.10 -12.36 7.59
N PHE A 366 11.12 -11.44 6.63
CA PHE A 366 10.99 -11.79 5.21
C PHE A 366 12.09 -12.76 4.75
N TRP A 367 13.31 -12.61 5.30
CA TRP A 367 14.47 -13.43 4.93
C TRP A 367 14.28 -14.91 5.25
N THR A 368 13.75 -15.21 6.44
CA THR A 368 13.55 -16.61 6.86
C THR A 368 12.29 -17.21 6.29
N TYR A 369 11.22 -16.42 6.15
CA TYR A 369 9.95 -16.90 5.61
C TYR A 369 10.02 -17.25 4.13
N ALA A 370 10.62 -16.38 3.32
CA ALA A 370 10.69 -16.56 1.87
C ALA A 370 11.94 -17.35 1.40
N ASP A 371 12.65 -17.98 2.35
CA ASP A 371 13.93 -18.68 2.17
C ASP A 371 14.90 -17.87 1.30
N LYS A 372 15.16 -16.62 1.72
CA LYS A 372 15.96 -15.67 0.96
C LYS A 372 17.35 -15.53 1.59
N PRO A 373 18.41 -15.49 0.76
CA PRO A 373 19.74 -15.18 1.26
C PRO A 373 19.75 -13.74 1.79
N ARG A 374 20.47 -13.54 2.89
CA ARG A 374 20.90 -12.22 3.37
C ARG A 374 21.93 -11.62 2.39
N ALA A 375 22.32 -10.37 2.61
CA ALA A 375 23.37 -9.72 1.83
C ALA A 375 24.63 -10.60 1.76
N ASN A 376 25.28 -10.62 0.59
CA ASN A 376 26.59 -11.24 0.46
C ASN A 376 27.58 -10.48 1.37
N PRO A 377 28.18 -11.11 2.39
CA PRO A 377 29.05 -10.41 3.34
C PRO A 377 30.32 -9.84 2.68
N ASN A 378 30.67 -10.29 1.47
CA ASN A 378 31.79 -9.77 0.69
C ASN A 378 31.39 -8.62 -0.25
N ASP A 379 30.09 -8.34 -0.40
CA ASP A 379 29.58 -7.21 -1.19
C ASP A 379 29.22 -6.05 -0.25
N LYS A 380 30.10 -5.05 -0.17
CA LYS A 380 29.92 -3.89 0.71
C LYS A 380 28.64 -3.10 0.40
N THR A 381 28.19 -3.09 -0.86
CA THR A 381 26.98 -2.37 -1.26
C THR A 381 25.74 -3.10 -0.75
N GLU A 382 25.70 -4.43 -0.88
CA GLU A 382 24.61 -5.23 -0.32
C GLU A 382 24.53 -5.13 1.20
N VAL A 383 25.68 -5.22 1.89
CA VAL A 383 25.75 -5.07 3.35
C VAL A 383 25.24 -3.69 3.78
N ALA A 384 25.70 -2.62 3.14
CA ALA A 384 25.27 -1.26 3.49
C ALA A 384 23.77 -1.03 3.25
N LEU A 385 23.21 -1.63 2.18
CA LEU A 385 21.76 -1.57 1.96
C LEU A 385 20.99 -2.31 3.06
N GLU A 386 21.44 -3.49 3.46
CA GLU A 386 20.79 -4.25 4.53
C GLU A 386 20.86 -3.52 5.88
N GLU A 387 22.00 -2.89 6.21
CA GLU A 387 22.15 -2.07 7.41
C GLU A 387 21.20 -0.87 7.43
N LEU A 388 20.92 -0.26 6.28
CA LEU A 388 19.96 0.86 6.18
C LEU A 388 18.50 0.41 6.29
N MET A 389 18.22 -0.88 6.11
CA MET A 389 16.89 -1.49 6.28
C MET A 389 16.73 -2.19 7.64
N ILE A 390 17.63 -1.93 8.60
CA ILE A 390 17.66 -2.62 9.90
C ILE A 390 16.34 -2.51 10.68
N ASP A 391 15.60 -1.42 10.48
CA ASP A 391 14.30 -1.19 11.12
C ASP A 391 13.20 -2.14 10.62
N SER A 392 13.36 -2.77 9.45
CA SER A 392 12.45 -3.82 8.95
C SER A 392 12.72 -5.20 9.59
N ASP A 393 13.78 -5.35 10.39
CA ASP A 393 14.14 -6.62 11.04
C ASP A 393 13.79 -6.60 12.55
N PRO A 394 12.62 -7.13 12.96
CA PRO A 394 12.19 -7.07 14.36
C PRO A 394 13.13 -7.83 15.31
N ILE A 395 13.95 -8.74 14.80
CA ILE A 395 14.95 -9.48 15.58
C ILE A 395 16.04 -8.54 16.10
N LYS A 396 16.39 -7.50 15.32
CA LYS A 396 17.40 -6.50 15.72
C LYS A 396 16.91 -5.60 16.86
N LEU A 397 15.59 -5.50 17.03
CA LEU A 397 14.93 -4.77 18.10
C LEU A 397 14.61 -5.63 19.33
N VAL A 398 15.34 -6.72 19.57
CA VAL A 398 15.03 -7.70 20.63
C VAL A 398 14.86 -7.08 22.02
N ASP A 399 15.62 -6.04 22.35
CA ASP A 399 15.54 -5.35 23.63
C ASP A 399 14.19 -4.66 23.86
N SER A 400 13.49 -4.26 22.79
CA SER A 400 12.15 -3.69 22.90
C SER A 400 11.16 -4.67 23.54
N TYR A 401 11.29 -5.97 23.28
CA TYR A 401 10.40 -6.99 23.86
C TYR A 401 10.57 -7.13 25.38
N LYS A 402 11.71 -6.76 25.96
CA LYS A 402 11.93 -6.77 27.42
C LYS A 402 11.02 -5.80 28.17
N ARG A 403 10.46 -4.79 27.48
CA ARG A 403 9.54 -3.80 28.05
C ARG A 403 8.10 -4.33 28.15
N LEU A 404 7.76 -5.39 27.43
CA LEU A 404 6.41 -5.98 27.44
C LEU A 404 6.18 -6.76 28.72
N LYS A 405 4.95 -6.74 29.23
CA LYS A 405 4.52 -7.48 30.42
C LYS A 405 4.07 -8.91 30.10
N GLY A 406 3.74 -9.18 28.84
CA GLY A 406 3.39 -10.50 28.35
C GLY A 406 3.66 -10.68 26.86
N ILE A 407 4.14 -11.86 26.50
CA ILE A 407 4.33 -12.28 25.11
C ILE A 407 3.74 -13.68 24.95
N TYR A 408 2.87 -13.85 23.96
CA TYR A 408 2.29 -15.14 23.60
C TYR A 408 2.67 -15.52 22.15
N ILE A 409 2.93 -16.81 21.92
CA ILE A 409 3.10 -17.40 20.60
C ILE A 409 2.04 -18.50 20.43
N ILE A 410 1.32 -18.49 19.31
CA ILE A 410 0.36 -19.54 18.95
C ILE A 410 0.75 -20.07 17.57
N HIS A 411 0.79 -21.40 17.40
CA HIS A 411 1.14 -22.00 16.11
C HIS A 411 0.50 -23.38 15.96
N GLY A 412 0.19 -23.81 14.73
CA GLY A 412 -0.18 -25.21 14.45
C GLY A 412 1.05 -26.05 14.05
N ASP A 413 1.16 -27.30 14.52
CA ASP A 413 2.33 -28.13 14.16
C ASP A 413 2.35 -28.63 12.71
N ALA A 414 1.20 -28.55 12.03
CA ALA A 414 1.00 -28.98 10.64
C ALA A 414 0.78 -27.78 9.70
N ASP A 415 1.18 -26.57 10.12
CA ASP A 415 1.13 -25.37 9.28
C ASP A 415 2.07 -25.49 8.07
N ASP A 416 1.48 -25.61 6.89
CA ASP A 416 2.14 -25.77 5.59
C ASP A 416 2.42 -24.43 4.89
N ASN A 417 1.97 -23.32 5.47
CA ASN A 417 2.08 -22.00 4.89
C ASN A 417 3.14 -21.17 5.63
N VAL A 418 3.02 -21.06 6.96
CA VAL A 418 4.07 -20.53 7.85
C VAL A 418 4.60 -21.67 8.71
N PRO A 419 5.76 -22.27 8.38
CA PRO A 419 6.25 -23.43 9.10
C PRO A 419 6.49 -23.13 10.59
N LEU A 420 6.17 -24.09 11.48
CA LEU A 420 6.39 -24.01 12.94
C LEU A 420 7.81 -23.54 13.31
N SER A 421 8.80 -23.80 12.44
CA SER A 421 10.17 -23.32 12.61
C SER A 421 10.28 -21.81 12.84
N GLU A 422 9.34 -20.99 12.35
CA GLU A 422 9.34 -19.54 12.58
C GLU A 422 9.02 -19.20 14.05
N ALA A 423 8.02 -19.84 14.65
CA ALA A 423 7.71 -19.70 16.08
C ALA A 423 8.87 -20.20 16.95
N GLN A 424 9.47 -21.34 16.59
CA GLN A 424 10.62 -21.89 17.32
C GLN A 424 11.87 -20.99 17.22
N ARG A 425 12.04 -20.23 16.14
CA ARG A 425 13.13 -19.24 16.02
C ARG A 425 12.90 -18.04 16.95
N MET A 426 11.66 -17.53 17.04
CA MET A 426 11.31 -16.49 18.03
C MET A 426 11.46 -16.99 19.46
N GLU A 427 11.08 -18.24 19.72
CA GLU A 427 11.28 -18.89 21.02
C GLU A 427 12.75 -18.86 21.43
N LYS A 428 13.64 -19.35 20.55
CA LYS A 428 15.09 -19.35 20.78
C LYS A 428 15.64 -17.94 20.99
N LEU A 429 15.16 -16.95 20.23
CA LEU A 429 15.53 -15.55 20.42
C LEU A 429 15.19 -15.06 21.83
N PHE A 430 13.98 -15.34 22.31
CA PHE A 430 13.54 -14.92 23.64
C PHE A 430 14.29 -15.64 24.76
N GLN A 431 14.49 -16.96 24.64
CA GLN A 431 15.30 -17.74 25.58
C GLN A 431 16.73 -17.19 25.68
N ALA A 432 17.39 -16.94 24.55
CA ALA A 432 18.76 -16.43 24.51
C ALA A 432 18.91 -15.03 25.12
N ASN A 433 17.83 -14.26 25.21
CA ASN A 433 17.83 -12.88 25.73
C ASN A 433 17.13 -12.75 27.09
N GLY A 434 16.76 -13.86 27.74
CA GLY A 434 16.09 -13.86 29.05
C GLY A 434 14.70 -13.22 29.03
N ILE A 435 14.02 -13.21 27.89
CA ILE A 435 12.68 -12.65 27.72
C ILE A 435 11.65 -13.72 28.08
N LYS A 436 10.70 -13.37 28.95
CA LYS A 436 9.61 -14.27 29.34
C LYS A 436 8.53 -14.30 28.25
N TYR A 437 8.09 -15.50 27.89
CA TYR A 437 7.05 -15.73 26.91
C TYR A 437 6.21 -16.96 27.30
N GLN A 438 5.04 -17.10 26.67
CA GLN A 438 4.22 -18.30 26.67
C GLN A 438 4.04 -18.77 25.22
N ILE A 439 3.94 -20.08 25.00
CA ILE A 439 3.73 -20.65 23.67
C ILE A 439 2.69 -21.77 23.73
N HIS A 440 1.81 -21.79 22.74
CA HIS A 440 0.89 -22.88 22.45
C HIS A 440 1.15 -23.41 21.04
N VAL A 441 1.45 -24.70 20.93
CA VAL A 441 1.55 -25.40 19.65
C VAL A 441 0.39 -26.37 19.56
N GLU A 442 -0.55 -26.10 18.67
CA GLU A 442 -1.75 -26.90 18.49
C GLU A 442 -1.43 -28.15 17.64
N PRO A 443 -1.62 -29.37 18.19
CA PRO A 443 -1.33 -30.60 17.46
C PRO A 443 -2.27 -30.81 16.26
N LYS A 444 -1.70 -31.21 15.13
CA LYS A 444 -2.36 -31.47 13.84
C LYS A 444 -3.07 -30.26 13.22
N ALA A 445 -2.92 -29.07 13.79
CA ALA A 445 -3.51 -27.86 13.23
C ALA A 445 -2.66 -27.31 12.09
N GLY A 446 -3.33 -26.94 11.00
CA GLY A 446 -2.73 -26.25 9.86
C GLY A 446 -2.63 -24.74 10.08
N HIS A 447 -2.54 -23.99 8.99
CA HIS A 447 -2.36 -22.54 9.04
C HIS A 447 -3.53 -21.78 9.70
N TRP A 448 -4.76 -22.22 9.49
CA TRP A 448 -5.96 -21.69 10.13
C TRP A 448 -6.72 -22.84 10.79
N TRP A 449 -7.19 -22.63 12.02
CA TRP A 449 -7.88 -23.65 12.80
C TRP A 449 -8.83 -23.04 13.84
N ASP A 450 -9.86 -23.81 14.16
CA ASP A 450 -10.93 -23.48 15.10
C ASP A 450 -11.55 -24.79 15.62
N ASN A 451 -10.94 -25.35 16.67
CA ASN A 451 -11.18 -26.71 17.14
C ASN A 451 -12.01 -26.75 18.44
N SER A 452 -12.06 -25.65 19.17
CA SER A 452 -12.73 -25.53 20.46
C SER A 452 -14.16 -24.98 20.30
N PRO A 453 -15.02 -25.16 21.30
CA PRO A 453 -16.36 -24.55 21.31
C PRO A 453 -16.36 -23.09 21.79
N GLU A 454 -15.19 -22.51 22.09
CA GLU A 454 -15.10 -21.13 22.56
C GLU A 454 -15.46 -20.14 21.43
N PRO A 455 -15.97 -18.94 21.75
CA PRO A 455 -16.31 -17.97 20.72
C PRO A 455 -15.07 -17.39 20.01
N GLY A 456 -15.13 -17.29 18.68
CA GLY A 456 -14.03 -16.80 17.85
C GLY A 456 -13.14 -17.94 17.37
N ALA A 457 -12.41 -17.73 16.28
CA ALA A 457 -11.54 -18.76 15.73
C ALA A 457 -10.31 -18.95 16.62
N ASP A 458 -10.10 -20.15 17.16
CA ASP A 458 -9.02 -20.43 18.13
C ASP A 458 -7.64 -19.92 17.72
N CYS A 459 -7.29 -20.04 16.44
CA CYS A 459 -5.99 -19.62 15.94
C CYS A 459 -5.75 -18.09 16.04
N VAL A 460 -6.79 -17.28 16.24
CA VAL A 460 -6.64 -15.83 16.48
C VAL A 460 -7.21 -15.40 17.82
N ASP A 461 -8.14 -16.17 18.39
CA ASP A 461 -8.87 -15.85 19.62
C ASP A 461 -8.62 -16.85 20.76
N TRP A 462 -7.38 -17.31 20.88
CA TRP A 462 -6.97 -18.28 21.89
C TRP A 462 -7.20 -17.77 23.32
N LYS A 463 -8.11 -18.43 24.04
CA LYS A 463 -8.53 -18.01 25.39
C LYS A 463 -7.38 -17.80 26.37
N PRO A 464 -6.39 -18.70 26.53
CA PRO A 464 -5.23 -18.46 27.39
C PRO A 464 -4.43 -17.18 27.05
N MET A 465 -4.32 -16.83 25.76
CA MET A 465 -3.66 -15.58 25.35
C MET A 465 -4.45 -14.35 25.79
N PHE A 466 -5.77 -14.37 25.63
CA PHE A 466 -6.63 -13.26 26.04
C PHE A 466 -6.75 -13.12 27.58
N GLU A 467 -6.70 -14.22 28.32
CA GLU A 467 -6.60 -14.16 29.79
C GLU A 467 -5.26 -13.56 30.24
N MET A 468 -4.16 -13.88 29.54
CA MET A 468 -2.87 -13.24 29.78
C MET A 468 -2.94 -11.73 29.51
N PHE A 469 -3.52 -11.30 28.39
CA PHE A 469 -3.75 -9.88 28.11
C PHE A 469 -4.51 -9.22 29.25
N LYS A 470 -5.66 -9.78 29.63
CA LYS A 470 -6.52 -9.23 30.70
C LYS A 470 -5.80 -9.06 32.04
N SER A 471 -4.80 -9.89 32.32
CA SER A 471 -4.07 -9.92 33.59
C SER A 471 -2.94 -8.90 33.73
N VAL A 472 -2.54 -8.22 32.64
CA VAL A 472 -1.40 -7.30 32.64
C VAL A 472 -1.75 -5.91 32.11
N GLN A 473 -1.01 -4.91 32.56
CA GLN A 473 -1.12 -3.51 32.10
C GLN A 473 0.26 -2.85 32.09
N LEU A 474 0.41 -1.77 31.33
CA LEU A 474 1.63 -0.96 31.33
C LEU A 474 1.78 -0.21 32.66
N ASP A 475 3.02 -0.07 33.15
CA ASP A 475 3.29 0.82 34.29
C ASP A 475 3.19 2.29 33.89
N LYS A 476 3.54 2.57 32.63
CA LYS A 476 3.50 3.89 32.01
C LYS A 476 3.41 3.75 30.50
N VAL A 477 2.50 4.53 29.91
CA VAL A 477 2.36 4.63 28.45
C VAL A 477 3.49 5.49 27.87
N ASP A 478 4.15 4.98 26.84
CA ASP A 478 5.15 5.70 26.07
C ASP A 478 4.87 5.52 24.57
N LYS A 479 4.53 6.63 23.90
CA LYS A 479 4.16 6.63 22.49
C LYS A 479 5.35 6.75 21.52
N LYS A 480 6.59 6.78 22.03
CA LYS A 480 7.78 6.92 21.20
C LYS A 480 8.05 5.66 20.37
N GLU A 481 8.30 5.86 19.07
CA GLU A 481 8.82 4.83 18.18
C GLU A 481 10.30 4.56 18.50
N VAL A 482 10.68 3.30 18.63
CA VAL A 482 12.06 2.83 18.71
C VAL A 482 12.55 2.53 17.30
N ARG A 483 13.63 3.19 16.88
CA ARG A 483 14.32 2.96 15.60
C ARG A 483 15.80 2.73 15.84
N LEU A 484 16.40 1.85 15.05
CA LEU A 484 17.84 1.56 15.04
C LEU A 484 18.54 2.31 13.90
N GLY A 485 17.87 2.44 12.75
CA GLY A 485 18.41 3.10 11.55
C GLY A 485 18.11 4.61 11.49
N PRO A 486 18.71 5.32 10.52
CA PRO A 486 18.30 6.69 10.18
C PRO A 486 16.87 6.71 9.63
N ALA A 487 16.39 7.91 9.24
CA ALA A 487 15.20 7.99 8.40
C ALA A 487 15.41 7.15 7.13
N VAL A 488 14.33 6.71 6.50
CA VAL A 488 14.35 5.95 5.25
C VAL A 488 13.47 6.65 4.23
N TRP A 489 13.54 6.27 2.95
CA TRP A 489 12.73 6.92 1.93
C TRP A 489 11.23 6.91 2.26
N SER A 490 10.73 5.81 2.85
CA SER A 490 9.30 5.64 3.15
C SER A 490 8.74 6.72 4.11
N ASP A 491 9.61 7.38 4.88
CA ASP A 491 9.24 8.46 5.80
C ASP A 491 8.76 9.74 5.10
N VAL A 492 9.09 9.95 3.82
CA VAL A 492 8.57 11.08 3.05
C VAL A 492 7.06 10.98 2.84
N TYR A 493 6.49 9.77 2.91
CA TYR A 493 5.07 9.55 2.68
C TYR A 493 4.19 9.97 3.85
N ASP A 494 4.78 10.34 5.00
CA ASP A 494 4.04 10.81 6.16
C ASP A 494 3.47 12.23 5.97
N ASN A 495 2.66 12.67 6.94
CA ASN A 495 2.23 14.07 7.05
C ASN A 495 1.59 14.62 5.76
N ARG A 496 0.59 13.89 5.28
CA ARG A 496 -0.25 14.20 4.13
C ARG A 496 0.60 14.47 2.90
N VAL A 497 1.47 13.56 2.48
CA VAL A 497 2.39 13.81 1.37
C VAL A 497 1.70 14.31 0.08
N VAL A 498 2.39 15.19 -0.67
CA VAL A 498 2.03 15.58 -2.05
C VAL A 498 3.18 15.33 -3.01
N PHE A 499 2.88 15.11 -4.28
CA PHE A 499 3.89 14.96 -5.32
C PHE A 499 3.93 16.21 -6.19
N VAL A 500 5.12 16.79 -6.33
CA VAL A 500 5.34 18.07 -7.00
C VAL A 500 5.94 17.80 -8.37
N LEU A 501 5.20 18.16 -9.41
CA LEU A 501 5.56 17.95 -10.81
C LEU A 501 6.58 18.99 -11.28
N PRO A 502 7.52 18.64 -12.18
CA PRO A 502 8.40 19.60 -12.81
C PRO A 502 7.62 20.52 -13.76
N SER A 503 8.11 21.76 -13.96
CA SER A 503 7.56 22.70 -14.96
C SER A 503 8.28 22.68 -16.29
N GLY A 504 9.42 21.97 -16.41
CA GLY A 504 10.13 21.80 -17.67
C GLY A 504 9.30 21.06 -18.72
N THR A 505 9.49 21.40 -19.99
CA THR A 505 8.83 20.76 -21.13
C THR A 505 9.76 19.85 -21.93
N ASP A 506 11.01 19.72 -21.51
CA ASP A 506 11.97 18.79 -22.08
C ASP A 506 11.59 17.33 -21.76
N ARG A 507 12.20 16.39 -22.49
CA ARG A 507 11.88 14.97 -22.35
C ARG A 507 12.16 14.41 -20.95
N VAL A 508 13.17 14.91 -20.24
CA VAL A 508 13.48 14.45 -18.88
C VAL A 508 12.37 14.90 -17.93
N SER A 509 11.96 16.17 -18.01
CA SER A 509 10.84 16.69 -17.22
C SER A 509 9.53 15.94 -17.49
N MET A 510 9.23 15.62 -18.75
CA MET A 510 8.05 14.81 -19.10
C MET A 510 8.11 13.40 -18.49
N GLU A 511 9.26 12.74 -18.56
CA GLU A 511 9.44 11.39 -17.99
C GLU A 511 9.34 11.41 -16.45
N LEU A 512 9.88 12.44 -15.79
CA LEU A 512 9.76 12.61 -14.34
C LEU A 512 8.32 12.95 -13.91
N ALA A 513 7.57 13.70 -14.71
CA ALA A 513 6.14 13.90 -14.49
C ALA A 513 5.35 12.59 -14.66
N ASN A 514 5.70 11.78 -15.65
CA ASN A 514 5.14 10.43 -15.81
C ASN A 514 5.47 9.54 -14.61
N LYS A 515 6.69 9.62 -14.09
CA LYS A 515 7.09 8.92 -12.86
C LYS A 515 6.25 9.32 -11.65
N ALA A 516 5.99 10.62 -11.47
CA ALA A 516 5.14 11.11 -10.39
C ALA A 516 3.71 10.56 -10.49
N ALA A 517 3.15 10.54 -11.71
CA ALA A 517 1.84 9.95 -11.96
C ALA A 517 1.82 8.43 -11.68
N PHE A 518 2.83 7.71 -12.17
CA PHE A 518 3.02 6.28 -11.89
C PHE A 518 3.06 6.02 -10.38
N ASP A 519 3.83 6.79 -9.61
CA ASP A 519 3.95 6.58 -8.17
C ASP A 519 2.65 6.87 -7.43
N ALA A 520 1.93 7.92 -7.83
CA ALA A 520 0.65 8.28 -7.24
C ALA A 520 -0.41 7.19 -7.49
N GLU A 521 -0.47 6.67 -8.71
CA GLU A 521 -1.37 5.57 -9.08
C GLU A 521 -0.96 4.24 -8.43
N ALA A 522 0.33 3.95 -8.38
CA ALA A 522 0.84 2.73 -7.76
C ALA A 522 0.54 2.70 -6.26
N LEU A 523 0.71 3.84 -5.57
CA LEU A 523 0.35 3.95 -4.16
C LEU A 523 -1.18 4.00 -3.97
N GLY A 524 -1.94 4.54 -4.92
CA GLY A 524 -3.41 4.45 -4.96
C GLY A 524 -3.90 3.00 -5.01
N TYR A 525 -3.29 2.18 -5.88
CA TYR A 525 -3.58 0.76 -5.97
C TYR A 525 -3.09 -0.02 -4.73
N ARG A 526 -1.80 0.02 -4.44
CA ARG A 526 -1.16 -0.78 -3.38
C ARG A 526 -1.50 -0.35 -1.96
N GLY A 527 -1.64 0.95 -1.74
CA GLY A 527 -1.76 1.56 -0.42
C GLY A 527 -3.07 2.32 -0.19
N ASN A 528 -4.05 2.15 -1.08
CA ASN A 528 -5.33 2.84 -1.01
C ASN A 528 -5.20 4.37 -0.88
N ALA A 529 -4.11 4.93 -1.43
CA ALA A 529 -3.73 6.31 -1.23
C ALA A 529 -4.50 7.29 -2.11
N SER A 530 -4.41 8.58 -1.78
CA SER A 530 -5.00 9.67 -2.55
C SER A 530 -4.00 10.80 -2.77
N ILE A 531 -2.89 10.49 -3.44
CA ILE A 531 -1.83 11.46 -3.65
C ILE A 531 -2.29 12.58 -4.58
N GLU A 532 -2.05 13.82 -4.14
CA GLU A 532 -2.30 15.01 -4.95
C GLU A 532 -1.05 15.34 -5.77
N LEU A 533 -1.22 15.47 -7.08
CA LEU A 533 -0.19 15.98 -7.99
C LEU A 533 -0.28 17.51 -8.04
N VAL A 534 0.78 18.18 -7.64
CA VAL A 534 0.86 19.63 -7.47
C VAL A 534 1.82 20.21 -8.50
N GLN A 535 1.44 21.30 -9.17
CA GLN A 535 2.35 22.03 -10.04
C GLN A 535 3.37 22.77 -9.18
N ASP A 536 4.65 22.76 -9.55
CA ASP A 536 5.73 23.37 -8.77
C ASP A 536 5.48 24.83 -8.36
N LYS A 537 4.87 25.63 -9.22
CA LYS A 537 4.50 27.03 -8.96
C LYS A 537 3.51 27.19 -7.80
N ASP A 538 2.71 26.16 -7.52
CA ASP A 538 1.65 26.18 -6.51
C ASP A 538 2.12 25.58 -5.17
N VAL A 539 3.37 25.09 -5.08
CA VAL A 539 3.87 24.31 -3.94
C VAL A 539 3.87 25.09 -2.62
N ALA A 540 3.94 26.42 -2.67
CA ALA A 540 3.89 27.27 -1.49
C ALA A 540 2.61 27.07 -0.65
N ALA A 541 1.48 26.74 -1.30
CA ALA A 541 0.20 26.49 -0.64
C ALA A 541 0.19 25.18 0.17
N TYR A 542 1.19 24.32 -0.02
CA TYR A 542 1.29 23.00 0.59
C TYR A 542 2.36 22.94 1.69
N ARG A 543 2.96 24.08 2.08
CA ARG A 543 3.91 24.14 3.20
C ARG A 543 3.32 23.50 4.46
N GLY A 544 4.12 22.70 5.15
CA GLY A 544 3.69 21.95 6.32
C GLY A 544 3.19 20.53 6.03
N ARG A 545 3.07 20.15 4.75
CA ARG A 545 2.93 18.75 4.31
C ARG A 545 4.30 18.21 3.90
N ASN A 546 4.50 16.89 3.95
CA ASN A 546 5.66 16.31 3.28
C ASN A 546 5.49 16.36 1.76
N MET A 547 6.61 16.30 1.03
CA MET A 547 6.61 16.47 -0.42
C MET A 547 7.60 15.53 -1.09
N VAL A 548 7.23 14.98 -2.24
CA VAL A 548 8.19 14.37 -3.18
C VAL A 548 8.27 15.27 -4.41
N ILE A 549 9.45 15.81 -4.68
CA ILE A 549 9.73 16.75 -5.76
C ILE A 549 10.34 15.98 -6.93
N TYR A 550 9.67 15.96 -8.08
CA TYR A 550 10.16 15.31 -9.29
C TYR A 550 10.83 16.36 -10.17
N GLY A 551 12.12 16.18 -10.47
CA GLY A 551 12.94 17.17 -11.17
C GLY A 551 14.17 17.61 -10.37
N SER A 552 15.00 18.41 -11.02
CA SER A 552 16.13 19.14 -10.43
C SER A 552 15.74 20.60 -10.21
N ARG A 553 16.65 21.39 -9.60
CA ARG A 553 16.48 22.85 -9.51
C ARG A 553 16.36 23.53 -10.88
N GLU A 554 16.86 22.91 -11.95
CA GLU A 554 16.84 23.47 -13.31
C GLU A 554 15.45 23.42 -13.95
N ASN A 555 14.60 22.46 -13.55
CA ASN A 555 13.30 22.20 -14.16
C ASN A 555 12.12 22.10 -13.19
N ASN A 556 12.35 22.38 -11.90
CA ASN A 556 11.32 22.41 -10.88
C ASN A 556 11.51 23.63 -9.95
N ARG A 557 10.55 24.56 -9.97
CA ARG A 557 10.59 25.81 -9.19
C ARG A 557 10.43 25.59 -7.69
N ALA A 558 10.01 24.39 -7.27
CA ALA A 558 9.78 24.08 -5.87
C ALA A 558 11.07 24.20 -5.04
N TYR A 559 12.23 23.90 -5.61
CA TYR A 559 13.51 24.03 -4.92
C TYR A 559 13.77 25.47 -4.44
N ASP A 560 13.39 26.46 -5.22
CA ASP A 560 13.58 27.86 -4.88
C ASP A 560 12.43 28.35 -3.98
N ILE A 561 11.18 28.00 -4.30
CA ILE A 561 10.00 28.39 -3.49
C ILE A 561 10.08 27.84 -2.05
N LEU A 562 10.64 26.63 -1.89
CA LEU A 562 10.79 25.97 -0.61
C LEU A 562 12.15 26.24 0.04
N ASN A 563 13.07 26.97 -0.59
CA ASN A 563 14.44 27.16 -0.07
C ASN A 563 15.15 25.82 0.23
N ALA A 564 15.08 24.87 -0.69
CA ALA A 564 15.77 23.59 -0.57
C ALA A 564 17.31 23.79 -0.54
N PRO A 565 18.09 22.91 0.15
CA PRO A 565 19.55 22.93 0.16
C PRO A 565 20.15 22.98 -1.26
N LYS A 566 21.31 23.62 -1.40
CA LYS A 566 21.96 23.81 -2.71
C LYS A 566 22.28 22.48 -3.41
N ASP A 567 22.59 21.45 -2.64
CA ASP A 567 22.93 20.09 -3.06
C ASP A 567 21.69 19.18 -3.26
N ALA A 568 20.53 19.57 -2.73
CA ALA A 568 19.28 18.84 -2.93
C ALA A 568 18.85 18.90 -4.40
N GLY A 569 18.57 17.73 -4.97
CA GLY A 569 18.13 17.64 -6.36
C GLY A 569 19.15 18.11 -7.40
N VAL A 570 20.44 18.24 -7.04
CA VAL A 570 21.48 18.57 -8.01
C VAL A 570 21.49 17.52 -9.10
N ASN A 571 21.41 18.01 -10.33
CA ASN A 571 21.51 17.21 -11.53
C ASN A 571 22.84 16.43 -11.48
N PRO A 572 22.82 15.08 -11.48
CA PRO A 572 24.05 14.31 -11.39
C PRO A 572 25.00 14.70 -12.53
N THR A 573 26.26 15.02 -12.21
CA THR A 573 27.28 15.47 -13.18
C THR A 573 27.70 14.39 -14.18
N VAL A 574 27.14 13.19 -14.10
CA VAL A 574 27.46 12.03 -14.93
C VAL A 574 26.21 11.60 -15.68
N ALA A 575 26.35 11.37 -16.98
CA ALA A 575 25.26 10.91 -17.85
C ALA A 575 24.69 9.55 -17.41
N LYS A 576 23.43 9.27 -17.81
CA LYS A 576 22.69 8.03 -17.58
C LYS A 576 22.40 7.69 -16.11
N GLN A 577 22.29 8.72 -15.27
CA GLN A 577 22.05 8.55 -13.83
C GLN A 577 20.67 9.02 -13.42
N GLY A 578 20.04 8.22 -12.56
CA GLY A 578 18.84 8.56 -11.81
C GLY A 578 19.19 8.65 -10.33
N ARG A 579 18.63 9.64 -9.63
CA ARG A 579 18.86 9.88 -8.22
C ARG A 579 17.56 10.05 -7.47
N LEU A 580 17.48 9.47 -6.28
CA LEU A 580 16.52 9.84 -5.26
C LEU A 580 17.26 10.33 -4.00
N GLY A 581 16.61 11.21 -3.25
CA GLY A 581 17.15 11.73 -1.99
C GLY A 581 16.05 12.22 -1.07
N THR A 582 16.24 12.12 0.24
CA THR A 582 15.38 12.73 1.25
C THR A 582 16.17 13.70 2.11
N PHE A 583 15.51 14.78 2.53
CA PHE A 583 16.03 15.73 3.49
C PHE A 583 14.91 16.24 4.39
N VAL A 584 15.29 16.83 5.51
CA VAL A 584 14.37 17.43 6.47
C VAL A 584 14.48 18.94 6.39
N GLN A 585 13.34 19.62 6.31
CA GLN A 585 13.26 21.07 6.44
C GLN A 585 12.20 21.45 7.47
N GLY A 586 12.64 22.06 8.58
CA GLY A 586 11.76 22.36 9.70
C GLY A 586 11.13 21.07 10.24
N LYS A 587 9.79 20.99 10.20
CA LYS A 587 9.02 19.79 10.62
C LYS A 587 8.61 18.87 9.45
N ALA A 588 8.91 19.24 8.20
CA ALA A 588 8.51 18.48 7.02
C ALA A 588 9.69 17.69 6.44
N ARG A 589 9.39 16.53 5.85
CA ARG A 589 10.33 15.77 5.02
C ARG A 589 10.09 16.08 3.56
N MET A 590 11.17 16.33 2.85
CA MET A 590 11.16 16.50 1.40
C MET A 590 11.98 15.40 0.76
N GLY A 591 11.37 14.67 -0.14
CA GLY A 591 12.03 13.75 -1.06
C GLY A 591 12.22 14.42 -2.41
N TRP A 592 13.23 14.01 -3.15
CA TRP A 592 13.42 14.39 -4.54
C TRP A 592 13.77 13.19 -5.40
N MET A 593 13.34 13.23 -6.66
CA MET A 593 13.70 12.28 -7.72
C MET A 593 14.15 13.08 -8.95
N THR A 594 15.41 12.90 -9.36
CA THR A 594 16.04 13.67 -10.44
C THR A 594 16.86 12.76 -11.35
N ALA A 595 17.12 13.18 -12.58
CA ALA A 595 17.93 12.42 -13.53
C ALA A 595 18.74 13.36 -14.44
N SER A 596 19.89 12.88 -14.91
CA SER A 596 20.77 13.62 -15.82
C SER A 596 20.28 13.64 -17.27
N ASP A 597 19.53 12.61 -17.67
CA ASP A 597 19.01 12.43 -19.02
C ASP A 597 17.77 11.51 -19.03
N ILE A 598 17.28 11.20 -20.23
CA ILE A 598 16.11 10.34 -20.42
C ILE A 598 16.36 8.90 -19.99
N GLU A 599 17.59 8.40 -20.11
CA GLU A 599 17.97 7.04 -19.72
C GLU A 599 17.93 6.91 -18.19
N GLY A 600 18.50 7.89 -17.48
CA GLY A 600 18.40 8.02 -16.03
C GLY A 600 16.97 8.15 -15.55
N ALA A 601 16.15 8.98 -16.20
CA ALA A 601 14.75 9.18 -15.82
C ALA A 601 13.93 7.89 -15.95
N ARG A 602 14.08 7.16 -17.07
CA ARG A 602 13.41 5.87 -17.28
C ARG A 602 13.92 4.77 -16.35
N THR A 603 15.19 4.83 -15.94
CA THR A 603 15.75 3.91 -14.94
C THR A 603 15.01 4.04 -13.61
N LEU A 604 14.66 5.27 -13.19
CA LEU A 604 13.92 5.51 -11.95
C LEU A 604 12.52 4.88 -11.94
N ALA A 605 11.88 4.69 -13.10
CA ALA A 605 10.55 4.07 -13.22
C ALA A 605 10.46 2.65 -12.62
N ARG A 606 11.60 2.02 -12.35
CA ARG A 606 11.69 0.62 -11.89
C ARG A 606 12.17 0.49 -10.45
N LEU A 607 12.31 1.60 -9.74
CA LEU A 607 12.60 1.56 -8.32
C LEU A 607 11.43 0.92 -7.54
N PRO A 608 11.69 -0.04 -6.65
CA PRO A 608 10.64 -0.81 -5.96
C PRO A 608 10.05 -0.05 -4.76
N LEU A 609 9.61 1.20 -4.94
CA LEU A 609 9.18 2.12 -3.86
C LEU A 609 8.06 1.59 -2.96
N PHE A 610 7.20 0.72 -3.49
CA PHE A 610 6.00 0.21 -2.81
C PHE A 610 5.98 -1.30 -2.70
N SER A 611 7.17 -1.92 -2.60
CA SER A 611 7.31 -3.36 -2.40
C SER A 611 7.35 -3.71 -0.90
N PRO A 612 6.52 -4.62 -0.40
CA PRO A 612 6.59 -5.05 1.00
C PRO A 612 7.95 -5.67 1.34
N GLY A 613 8.48 -5.33 2.53
CA GLY A 613 9.80 -5.80 2.99
C GLY A 613 11.00 -5.08 2.38
N MET A 614 10.77 -3.97 1.67
CA MET A 614 11.82 -3.21 0.99
C MET A 614 11.76 -1.74 1.42
N GLU A 615 12.86 -1.24 2.01
CA GLU A 615 13.05 0.19 2.24
C GLU A 615 14.22 0.70 1.41
N LEU A 616 14.05 1.86 0.79
CA LEU A 616 15.17 2.53 0.10
C LEU A 616 15.89 3.46 1.08
N PRO A 617 17.22 3.61 0.95
CA PRO A 617 17.97 4.52 1.79
C PRO A 617 17.56 5.98 1.51
N PRO A 618 17.85 6.91 2.42
CA PRO A 618 17.58 8.34 2.25
C PRO A 618 18.10 8.90 0.94
N SER A 619 19.33 8.56 0.56
CA SER A 619 19.86 8.93 -0.75
C SER A 619 20.39 7.73 -1.51
N LEU A 620 19.97 7.61 -2.77
CA LEU A 620 20.42 6.60 -3.71
C LEU A 620 20.68 7.24 -5.07
N LEU A 621 21.88 7.04 -5.61
CA LEU A 621 22.25 7.37 -6.97
C LEU A 621 22.51 6.07 -7.72
N VAL A 622 21.77 5.86 -8.81
CA VAL A 622 21.87 4.67 -9.65
C VAL A 622 22.17 5.07 -11.08
N ASN A 623 22.90 4.22 -11.78
CA ASN A 623 22.97 4.25 -13.22
C ASN A 623 22.05 3.16 -13.80
N SER A 624 21.87 3.22 -15.10
CA SER A 624 21.03 2.30 -15.85
C SER A 624 21.57 0.86 -15.95
N ASP A 625 22.81 0.59 -15.49
CA ASP A 625 23.36 -0.77 -15.40
C ASP A 625 22.71 -1.57 -14.26
N ILE A 626 21.97 -0.90 -13.36
CA ILE A 626 21.19 -1.54 -12.30
C ILE A 626 20.21 -2.59 -12.85
N LEU A 627 19.74 -2.40 -14.08
CA LEU A 627 18.83 -3.30 -14.79
C LEU A 627 19.53 -4.53 -15.37
N VAL A 628 20.86 -4.56 -15.44
CA VAL A 628 21.62 -5.69 -16.01
C VAL A 628 22.64 -6.29 -15.04
N GLN A 629 23.03 -5.55 -14.01
CA GLN A 629 24.04 -5.95 -13.03
C GLN A 629 23.54 -5.87 -11.58
N GLY A 630 22.26 -5.52 -11.35
CA GLY A 630 21.69 -5.42 -10.00
C GLY A 630 22.37 -4.32 -9.16
N THR A 631 22.69 -4.62 -7.90
CA THR A 631 23.30 -3.68 -6.94
C THR A 631 24.59 -3.02 -7.42
N LYS A 632 25.31 -3.61 -8.39
CA LYS A 632 26.49 -2.99 -9.02
C LYS A 632 26.19 -1.72 -9.80
N GLY A 633 24.93 -1.48 -10.19
CA GLY A 633 24.50 -0.23 -10.81
C GLY A 633 24.30 0.93 -9.82
N ILE A 634 24.50 0.70 -8.52
CA ILE A 634 24.46 1.76 -7.50
C ILE A 634 25.79 2.51 -7.52
N VAL A 635 25.71 3.80 -7.82
CA VAL A 635 26.87 4.70 -7.90
C VAL A 635 27.24 5.23 -6.52
N SER A 636 26.22 5.58 -5.72
CA SER A 636 26.39 5.98 -4.33
C SER A 636 25.10 5.75 -3.54
N LEU A 637 25.23 5.41 -2.27
CA LEU A 637 24.15 5.39 -1.30
C LEU A 637 24.63 6.09 -0.02
N ASN A 638 23.80 6.94 0.56
CA ASN A 638 24.13 7.66 1.80
C ASN A 638 22.96 7.57 2.80
N PRO A 639 23.24 7.36 4.08
CA PRO A 639 22.28 7.49 5.17
C PRO A 639 21.77 8.92 5.38
#